data_AF-A0A328S799-F1
#
_entry.id   AF-A0A328S799-F1
#
_cell.length_a   1.000
_cell.length_b   1.000
_cell.length_c   1.000
_cell.angle_alpha   90.00
_cell.angle_beta   90.00
_cell.angle_gamma   90.00
#
_symmetry.space_group_name_H-M   'P 1'
#
loop_
_entity.id
_entity.type
_entity.pdbx_description
1 polymer ?
#
loop_
_entity_poly.entity_id
_entity_poly.type
_entity_poly.pdbx_seq_one_letter_code
_entity_poly.pdbx_strand_id
1 'polypeptide(L)'
;MSVLLISVMAVSAASSDAINNDTADTSSVSVNEQSKIESNVIEKSTVSINGDSNTNPTEVVSQNTINKTNLIADNDVVNNSTTTNSLNKQESTLKTSSSKIDTKVSTTNYLFAKKGDKVNISATVLTTDGKSTAGSVVFKLNGLTIGTAKLVNNQASLVYDTSSLTNKNYTILIKYGGSTSFNPSQATSTLQVSTTTTKYTFSQIGAAANSVKVYIENNNKLPNYVVLGNEKVEMKDFLYMLSKTSLSKASVANPIFTAASSANTNCYDSRIYKNEYSSLTSKVINEYENTRKNPTKVTSSAGTIGFNDLVYFYSRLVAYMYNNNDYPNYCTVLPLSMTYTEYAGSSDKQEISINLNSFEVSPNTSATISATYTYANGSSVNGVTTVFKVNGITIGSAKINNGKASLTFDVPNWKLKDYTLMAKVGATSNNYEAIQYSTLSVVKFTTKNTKIILEPLYIAQKGKTFTLNAKVLDENNNPVDGGKFVVKLNGVSSGTVTVNDGVAKVSFSTSSLSTNKVNTIETIYGGTSKYLSSRNSSKIRTVSSLSTYTYAQVLDAAVRVKNYIEQHDSLPNYVVMGSDNVAMSEFLYLMAEVVTSNSTYANGKFGDNQSSYNTTCYGKNLVESEYIKSAGNIISFYANNSRAPSAISTNLGTINFEDTVYIYARVVAFISNNKILPAYAVVTQVSQDTSSYVSGNTVPSGYQQYLVKTKNCEVNASIFKNAVASATAGVTGAYNQAKAIFDYVNKHTTYSYYADTRYGSVRTLSQGYGNCVDMAHVCVAMFRTANLPARYVHGKSCVFRSGLVTGHVWAEVYVNGKWVQCDATSDYNSFGTIVNWSRNSGEVRYIELPF
;
A
#
# COMPACT_ATOMS: atom_id res chain seq x y z
N MET A 1 57.02 25.77 -9.42
CA MET A 1 56.87 24.33 -9.74
C MET A 1 55.42 24.00 -9.45
N SER A 2 54.48 24.08 -10.41
CA SER A 2 54.56 23.82 -11.87
C SER A 2 54.80 22.33 -12.14
N VAL A 3 54.07 21.62 -13.00
CA VAL A 3 52.93 21.94 -13.91
C VAL A 3 52.09 20.63 -14.07
N LEU A 4 50.75 20.60 -14.03
CA LEU A 4 49.75 20.86 -15.09
C LEU A 4 49.83 19.93 -16.34
N LEU A 5 48.74 19.88 -17.13
CA LEU A 5 48.38 18.97 -18.25
C LEU A 5 47.75 17.63 -17.79
N ILE A 6 46.53 17.20 -18.19
CA ILE A 6 45.65 17.45 -19.38
C ILE A 6 46.23 16.77 -20.64
N SER A 7 45.61 15.75 -21.24
CA SER A 7 44.51 15.91 -22.22
C SER A 7 43.84 14.59 -22.66
N VAL A 8 42.55 14.65 -23.05
CA VAL A 8 41.91 14.10 -24.29
C VAL A 8 42.16 12.62 -24.68
N MET A 9 41.16 11.72 -24.79
CA MET A 9 39.97 11.64 -25.68
C MET A 9 40.22 11.34 -27.18
N ALA A 10 40.22 10.04 -27.55
CA ALA A 10 39.75 9.47 -28.83
C ALA A 10 39.36 8.00 -28.55
N VAL A 11 38.29 7.36 -29.05
CA VAL A 11 37.41 7.50 -30.25
C VAL A 11 37.90 6.75 -31.51
N SER A 12 37.86 5.42 -31.43
CA SER A 12 37.48 4.47 -32.50
C SER A 12 37.07 3.15 -31.80
N ALA A 13 35.97 2.43 -32.07
CA ALA A 13 35.13 2.18 -33.26
C ALA A 13 35.66 1.04 -34.17
N ALA A 14 34.73 0.16 -34.62
CA ALA A 14 34.96 -1.10 -35.36
C ALA A 14 35.70 -2.19 -34.53
N SER A 15 35.10 -3.34 -34.21
CA SER A 15 34.83 -4.54 -35.05
C SER A 15 36.11 -5.37 -35.33
N SER A 16 36.15 -6.70 -35.24
CA SER A 16 35.06 -7.69 -35.08
C SER A 16 35.60 -9.00 -34.46
N ASP A 17 34.70 -9.96 -34.26
CA ASP A 17 34.82 -11.40 -34.54
C ASP A 17 36.19 -11.93 -35.04
N ALA A 18 36.66 -13.11 -34.61
CA ALA A 18 36.24 -14.06 -33.57
C ALA A 18 37.32 -15.16 -33.44
N ILE A 19 37.04 -16.24 -32.68
CA ILE A 19 37.67 -17.57 -32.76
C ILE A 19 39.14 -17.62 -32.23
N ASN A 20 39.62 -18.69 -31.60
CA ASN A 20 39.01 -19.72 -30.73
C ASN A 20 40.19 -20.49 -30.07
N ASN A 21 39.88 -21.40 -29.14
CA ASN A 21 40.78 -22.38 -28.51
C ASN A 21 41.85 -21.80 -27.56
N ASP A 22 42.09 -22.41 -26.38
CA ASP A 22 42.68 -23.73 -26.10
C ASP A 22 44.18 -23.78 -26.50
N THR A 23 45.10 -24.23 -25.64
CA THR A 23 44.95 -25.19 -24.53
C THR A 23 45.65 -24.79 -23.22
N ALA A 24 45.50 -25.66 -22.20
CA ALA A 24 46.52 -25.97 -21.19
C ALA A 24 47.95 -26.11 -21.80
N ASP A 25 49.07 -26.06 -21.07
CA ASP A 25 49.42 -26.63 -19.75
C ASP A 25 50.68 -25.86 -19.21
N THR A 26 51.38 -26.15 -18.10
CA THR A 26 51.35 -27.22 -17.07
C THR A 26 51.81 -26.68 -15.71
N SER A 27 51.69 -27.52 -14.67
CA SER A 27 52.16 -27.33 -13.29
C SER A 27 53.68 -27.25 -13.03
N SER A 28 54.09 -26.46 -12.02
CA SER A 28 54.97 -26.89 -10.90
C SER A 28 54.92 -25.81 -9.77
N VAL A 29 54.77 -26.07 -8.45
CA VAL A 29 55.41 -27.03 -7.50
C VAL A 29 56.83 -26.57 -7.12
N SER A 30 57.22 -26.33 -5.85
CA SER A 30 56.56 -26.22 -4.52
C SER A 30 57.52 -25.46 -3.54
N VAL A 31 57.47 -25.37 -2.20
CA VAL A 31 56.83 -26.10 -1.05
C VAL A 31 56.78 -25.18 0.22
N ASN A 32 55.95 -25.53 1.21
CA ASN A 32 56.04 -25.15 2.66
C ASN A 32 55.84 -23.66 3.04
N GLU A 33 55.35 -23.29 4.25
CA GLU A 33 55.40 -23.95 5.57
C GLU A 33 54.06 -24.30 6.26
N GLN A 34 54.13 -24.95 7.43
CA GLN A 34 53.00 -25.54 8.17
C GLN A 34 53.22 -25.58 9.71
N SER A 35 52.44 -24.81 10.49
CA SER A 35 52.17 -25.02 11.94
C SER A 35 50.98 -24.11 12.38
N LYS A 36 49.94 -24.61 13.07
CA LYS A 36 49.74 -24.77 14.55
C LYS A 36 49.82 -23.44 15.36
N ILE A 37 48.96 -23.15 16.35
CA ILE A 37 47.69 -23.73 16.85
C ILE A 37 46.96 -22.66 17.73
N GLU A 38 45.63 -22.77 17.91
CA GLU A 38 44.75 -22.16 18.95
C GLU A 38 45.00 -20.77 19.58
N SER A 39 43.94 -19.93 19.64
CA SER A 39 43.36 -19.45 20.92
C SER A 39 42.10 -18.58 20.75
N ASN A 40 41.27 -18.51 21.80
CA ASN A 40 40.02 -17.73 21.86
C ASN A 40 40.25 -16.28 22.33
N VAL A 41 39.49 -15.32 21.78
CA VAL A 41 39.15 -14.05 22.47
C VAL A 41 37.66 -13.75 22.24
N ILE A 42 36.96 -13.33 23.30
CA ILE A 42 35.57 -12.84 23.25
C ILE A 42 35.59 -11.35 23.54
N GLU A 43 35.16 -10.53 22.57
CA GLU A 43 34.96 -9.10 22.81
C GLU A 43 33.54 -8.77 23.29
N LYS A 44 33.45 -7.82 24.21
CA LYS A 44 32.19 -7.34 24.80
C LYS A 44 31.72 -6.07 24.08
N SER A 45 30.49 -6.06 23.59
CA SER A 45 29.81 -4.79 23.26
C SER A 45 29.22 -4.16 24.51
N THR A 46 29.86 -3.12 25.05
CA THR A 46 29.26 -2.23 26.06
C THR A 46 28.62 -1.03 25.37
N VAL A 47 27.37 -0.71 25.72
CA VAL A 47 26.66 0.48 25.24
C VAL A 47 26.80 1.60 26.27
N SER A 48 27.37 2.74 25.86
CA SER A 48 27.49 3.93 26.71
C SER A 48 26.19 4.73 26.75
N ILE A 49 25.91 5.33 27.91
CA ILE A 49 24.78 6.24 28.16
C ILE A 49 25.35 7.66 28.26
N ASN A 50 24.58 8.68 27.86
CA ASN A 50 24.79 10.05 28.31
C ASN A 50 23.44 10.76 28.50
N GLY A 51 23.38 11.65 29.50
CA GLY A 51 22.31 12.65 29.66
C GLY A 51 22.59 13.93 28.85
N ASP A 52 21.97 15.07 29.14
CA ASP A 52 21.10 15.34 30.30
C ASP A 52 20.08 16.47 30.05
N SER A 53 19.24 16.74 31.05
CA SER A 53 18.27 17.83 31.27
C SER A 53 18.39 19.14 30.47
N ASN A 54 17.23 19.77 30.11
CA ASN A 54 16.78 20.96 30.85
C ASN A 54 15.31 21.44 30.65
N THR A 55 14.76 22.03 31.73
CA THR A 55 13.72 23.08 31.93
C THR A 55 12.53 23.36 30.98
N ASN A 56 11.36 23.54 31.62
CA ASN A 56 10.12 24.24 31.23
C ASN A 56 10.27 25.79 31.43
N PRO A 57 9.25 26.69 31.29
CA PRO A 57 7.93 26.64 30.61
C PRO A 57 7.63 27.89 29.72
N THR A 58 6.41 28.01 29.18
CA THR A 58 5.73 29.32 29.04
C THR A 58 4.21 29.17 28.90
N GLU A 59 3.45 30.16 29.40
CA GLU A 59 1.98 30.21 29.36
C GLU A 59 1.47 31.09 28.21
N VAL A 60 0.26 30.85 27.70
CA VAL A 60 -0.64 31.91 27.21
C VAL A 60 -2.08 31.58 27.62
N VAL A 61 -2.80 32.59 28.12
CA VAL A 61 -4.18 32.50 28.61
C VAL A 61 -5.19 32.76 27.48
N SER A 62 -6.34 32.08 27.53
CA SER A 62 -7.61 32.70 27.10
C SER A 62 -8.74 32.31 28.06
N GLN A 63 -9.57 33.28 28.42
CA GLN A 63 -10.75 33.14 29.27
C GLN A 63 -12.03 33.31 28.44
N ASN A 64 -13.17 33.25 29.14
CA ASN A 64 -14.56 33.48 28.69
C ASN A 64 -15.29 32.23 28.17
N THR A 65 -16.60 32.05 28.43
CA THR A 65 -17.57 33.01 29.00
C THR A 65 -18.38 32.41 30.15
N ILE A 66 -18.77 33.28 31.09
CA ILE A 66 -19.70 32.99 32.20
C ILE A 66 -21.11 32.71 31.67
N ASN A 67 -21.87 31.85 32.37
CA ASN A 67 -23.30 32.09 32.55
C ASN A 67 -23.72 31.66 33.95
N LYS A 68 -24.42 32.55 34.69
CA LYS A 68 -24.75 32.36 36.12
C LYS A 68 -26.03 33.10 36.49
N THR A 69 -27.01 32.34 36.97
CA THR A 69 -28.22 32.79 37.68
C THR A 69 -28.59 31.62 38.63
N ASN A 70 -28.52 31.78 39.95
CA ASN A 70 -29.44 32.50 40.84
C ASN A 70 -30.80 31.80 40.96
N LEU A 71 -31.39 31.55 42.15
CA LEU A 71 -31.02 31.67 43.58
C LEU A 71 -31.73 30.48 44.31
N ILE A 72 -31.56 30.14 45.60
CA ILE A 72 -31.98 30.83 46.85
C ILE A 72 -31.41 29.99 48.04
N ALA A 73 -31.20 30.61 49.21
CA ALA A 73 -30.76 29.97 50.48
C ALA A 73 -31.99 29.49 51.34
N ASP A 74 -31.92 28.84 52.50
CA ASP A 74 -31.07 29.17 53.65
C ASP A 74 -31.15 28.13 54.82
N ASN A 75 -30.16 28.21 55.73
CA ASN A 75 -30.13 27.80 57.16
C ASN A 75 -30.59 26.41 57.69
N ASP A 76 -29.59 25.59 58.04
CA ASP A 76 -29.08 25.31 59.40
C ASP A 76 -29.92 24.70 60.56
N VAL A 77 -29.43 23.52 61.01
CA VAL A 77 -28.82 23.20 62.33
C VAL A 77 -29.43 23.74 63.64
N VAL A 78 -29.66 22.83 64.62
CA VAL A 78 -29.32 22.91 66.10
C VAL A 78 -30.07 21.79 66.89
N ASN A 79 -29.70 21.34 68.11
CA ASN A 79 -28.45 20.80 68.69
C ASN A 79 -28.74 20.36 70.16
N ASN A 80 -28.19 19.22 70.64
CA ASN A 80 -27.86 18.92 72.06
C ASN A 80 -27.26 17.49 72.19
N SER A 81 -26.49 17.11 73.22
CA SER A 81 -26.30 17.71 74.55
C SER A 81 -24.82 17.69 75.04
N THR A 82 -24.57 18.45 76.11
CA THR A 82 -23.33 18.57 76.93
C THR A 82 -23.00 17.26 77.71
N THR A 83 -21.81 17.04 78.34
CA THR A 83 -21.10 17.85 79.37
C THR A 83 -19.57 17.63 79.51
N THR A 84 -18.95 18.53 80.29
CA THR A 84 -17.53 18.66 80.73
C THR A 84 -17.02 17.53 81.69
N ASN A 85 -15.74 17.36 82.09
CA ASN A 85 -14.53 18.23 82.22
C ASN A 85 -13.22 17.34 82.21
N SER A 86 -12.00 17.76 82.61
CA SER A 86 -11.03 18.76 82.09
C SER A 86 -9.87 18.99 83.09
N LEU A 87 -8.57 18.76 82.77
CA LEU A 87 -7.40 19.33 83.49
C LEU A 87 -6.02 19.11 82.80
N ASN A 88 -5.31 20.20 82.46
CA ASN A 88 -3.85 20.50 82.41
C ASN A 88 -2.78 19.44 81.97
N LYS A 89 -1.64 19.80 81.32
CA LYS A 89 -1.00 21.10 80.97
C LYS A 89 -0.05 20.94 79.75
N GLN A 90 0.46 22.08 79.22
CA GLN A 90 1.63 22.34 78.32
C GLN A 90 2.50 21.15 77.83
N GLU A 91 3.01 21.12 76.59
CA GLU A 91 3.70 22.22 75.88
C GLU A 91 3.64 22.10 74.32
N SER A 92 4.13 23.10 73.59
CA SER A 92 3.83 23.32 72.16
C SER A 92 4.85 22.78 71.14
N THR A 93 4.39 22.06 70.12
CA THR A 93 5.03 22.06 68.77
C THR A 93 3.97 22.13 67.68
N LEU A 94 4.18 22.97 66.66
CA LEU A 94 3.28 23.02 65.49
C LEU A 94 3.45 21.76 64.63
N LYS A 95 2.34 21.05 64.40
CA LYS A 95 2.18 20.16 63.24
C LYS A 95 0.81 20.38 62.62
N THR A 96 0.81 21.08 61.48
CA THR A 96 -0.31 21.05 60.53
C THR A 96 -0.53 19.60 60.08
N SER A 97 -1.61 18.99 60.53
CA SER A 97 -1.98 17.60 60.20
C SER A 97 -2.54 17.53 58.78
N SER A 98 -1.67 17.59 57.78
CA SER A 98 -2.05 17.23 56.42
C SER A 98 -2.50 15.76 56.39
N SER A 99 -3.76 15.55 56.02
CA SER A 99 -4.30 14.21 55.77
C SER A 99 -3.50 13.56 54.65
N LYS A 100 -2.85 12.43 54.96
CA LYS A 100 -2.07 11.68 53.97
C LYS A 100 -2.95 11.24 52.81
N ILE A 101 -2.39 11.29 51.60
CA ILE A 101 -3.08 10.90 50.37
C ILE A 101 -3.13 9.37 50.28
N ASP A 102 -4.30 8.83 50.01
CA ASP A 102 -4.48 7.38 49.84
C ASP A 102 -3.77 6.86 48.59
N THR A 103 -3.28 5.62 48.69
CA THR A 103 -2.56 4.93 47.62
C THR A 103 -3.17 3.56 47.32
N LYS A 104 -2.91 3.07 46.12
CA LYS A 104 -3.35 1.75 45.64
C LYS A 104 -2.17 1.01 45.05
N VAL A 105 -1.75 -0.08 45.70
CA VAL A 105 -0.89 -1.09 45.07
C VAL A 105 -1.73 -1.88 44.05
N SER A 106 -1.16 -2.12 42.88
CA SER A 106 -1.67 -3.04 41.85
C SER A 106 -0.55 -3.99 41.44
N THR A 107 -0.87 -5.25 41.16
CA THR A 107 0.10 -6.31 40.83
C THR A 107 -0.53 -7.31 39.86
N THR A 108 0.24 -8.22 39.28
CA THR A 108 -0.32 -9.40 38.61
C THR A 108 -0.94 -10.31 39.66
N ASN A 109 -2.24 -10.59 39.55
CA ASN A 109 -2.97 -11.31 40.60
C ASN A 109 -2.53 -12.78 40.72
N TYR A 110 -2.08 -13.40 39.62
CA TYR A 110 -1.59 -14.79 39.60
C TYR A 110 -0.27 -14.96 38.82
N LEU A 111 0.69 -15.66 39.42
CA LEU A 111 2.02 -15.96 38.86
C LEU A 111 2.26 -17.48 38.85
N PHE A 112 2.98 -17.96 37.84
CA PHE A 112 3.29 -19.39 37.65
C PHE A 112 4.80 -19.59 37.54
N ALA A 113 5.33 -20.59 38.25
CA ALA A 113 6.76 -20.89 38.26
C ALA A 113 7.03 -22.40 38.39
N LYS A 114 8.04 -22.88 37.68
CA LYS A 114 8.67 -24.15 38.01
C LYS A 114 9.53 -23.94 39.25
N LYS A 115 9.61 -24.92 40.16
CA LYS A 115 10.61 -24.92 41.25
C LYS A 115 12.02 -24.75 40.66
N GLY A 116 12.69 -23.67 41.04
CA GLY A 116 14.01 -23.28 40.51
C GLY A 116 13.97 -22.18 39.45
N ASP A 117 12.78 -21.75 39.01
CA ASP A 117 12.64 -20.54 38.20
C ASP A 117 12.92 -19.29 39.05
N LYS A 118 13.49 -18.28 38.41
CA LYS A 118 13.55 -16.90 38.93
C LYS A 118 12.34 -16.12 38.44
N VAL A 119 11.48 -15.72 39.38
CA VAL A 119 10.19 -15.06 39.13
C VAL A 119 10.32 -13.57 39.38
N ASN A 120 9.97 -12.72 38.41
CA ASN A 120 9.82 -11.29 38.67
C ASN A 120 8.44 -11.00 39.28
N ILE A 121 8.43 -10.49 40.51
CA ILE A 121 7.25 -10.05 41.24
C ILE A 121 7.20 -8.52 41.14
N SER A 122 6.30 -7.99 40.32
CA SER A 122 6.15 -6.56 40.08
C SER A 122 4.93 -5.96 40.78
N ALA A 123 5.02 -4.66 41.07
CA ALA A 123 3.94 -3.88 41.65
C ALA A 123 3.96 -2.46 41.10
N THR A 124 2.80 -1.92 40.74
CA THR A 124 2.60 -0.50 40.47
C THR A 124 1.92 0.12 41.68
N VAL A 125 2.38 1.28 42.14
CA VAL A 125 1.74 2.04 43.22
C VAL A 125 1.41 3.43 42.71
N LEU A 126 0.16 3.83 42.83
CA LEU A 126 -0.35 5.17 42.51
C LEU A 126 -1.12 5.73 43.70
N THR A 127 -1.38 7.02 43.71
CA THR A 127 -2.45 7.59 44.55
C THR A 127 -3.82 7.12 44.08
N THR A 128 -4.86 7.28 44.90
CA THR A 128 -6.24 6.91 44.54
C THR A 128 -6.81 7.70 43.36
N ASP A 129 -6.29 8.91 43.09
CA ASP A 129 -6.57 9.71 41.89
C ASP A 129 -5.59 9.46 40.72
N GLY A 130 -4.78 8.39 40.80
CA GLY A 130 -3.95 7.89 39.69
C GLY A 130 -2.62 8.61 39.47
N LYS A 131 -2.23 9.53 40.36
CA LYS A 131 -0.97 10.29 40.27
C LYS A 131 0.22 9.49 40.83
N SER A 132 1.41 9.95 40.44
CA SER A 132 2.69 9.34 40.84
C SER A 132 2.96 9.44 42.34
N THR A 133 3.70 8.46 42.87
CA THR A 133 4.09 8.40 44.29
C THR A 133 5.49 7.82 44.47
N ALA A 134 6.08 8.04 45.65
CA ALA A 134 7.46 7.69 45.98
C ALA A 134 7.55 6.97 47.32
N GLY A 135 8.58 6.14 47.49
CA GLY A 135 8.83 5.35 48.70
C GLY A 135 9.29 3.94 48.38
N SER A 136 9.07 3.02 49.31
CA SER A 136 9.52 1.63 49.21
C SER A 136 8.36 0.64 49.32
N VAL A 137 8.48 -0.46 48.58
CA VAL A 137 7.58 -1.61 48.59
C VAL A 137 8.29 -2.78 49.24
N VAL A 138 7.61 -3.45 50.17
CA VAL A 138 8.05 -4.67 50.85
C VAL A 138 7.28 -5.85 50.25
N PHE A 139 8.01 -6.83 49.74
CA PHE A 139 7.45 -8.08 49.22
C PHE A 139 7.56 -9.16 50.29
N LYS A 140 6.43 -9.81 50.61
CA LYS A 140 6.36 -10.91 51.58
C LYS A 140 5.80 -12.16 50.93
N LEU A 141 6.36 -13.33 51.23
CA LEU A 141 5.85 -14.64 50.81
C LEU A 141 5.34 -15.38 52.06
N ASN A 142 4.05 -15.69 52.11
CA ASN A 142 3.37 -16.25 53.29
C ASN A 142 3.70 -15.50 54.61
N GLY A 143 3.85 -14.18 54.54
CA GLY A 143 4.15 -13.30 55.68
C GLY A 143 5.64 -12.99 55.91
N LEU A 144 6.55 -13.86 55.49
CA LEU A 144 8.01 -13.66 55.58
C LEU A 144 8.47 -12.65 54.53
N THR A 145 9.30 -11.67 54.89
CA THR A 145 9.85 -10.70 53.93
C THR A 145 10.86 -11.39 53.01
N ILE A 146 10.62 -11.33 51.70
CA ILE A 146 11.50 -11.90 50.66
C ILE A 146 12.34 -10.83 49.93
N GLY A 147 12.02 -9.56 50.12
CA GLY A 147 12.82 -8.44 49.60
C GLY A 147 12.10 -7.10 49.69
N THR A 148 12.81 -6.04 49.36
CA THR A 148 12.28 -4.67 49.27
C THR A 148 12.80 -4.00 47.99
N ALA A 149 12.01 -3.10 47.42
CA ALA A 149 12.43 -2.27 46.29
C ALA A 149 11.90 -0.84 46.44
N LYS A 150 12.66 0.14 45.95
CA LYS A 150 12.18 1.52 45.81
C LYS A 150 11.25 1.63 44.61
N LEU A 151 10.30 2.56 44.66
CA LEU A 151 9.50 2.94 43.49
C LEU A 151 10.35 3.73 42.49
N VAL A 152 10.36 3.29 41.24
CA VAL A 152 10.92 3.98 40.08
C VAL A 152 9.81 4.05 39.03
N ASN A 153 9.46 5.27 38.59
CA ASN A 153 8.34 5.50 37.66
C ASN A 153 7.04 4.78 38.08
N ASN A 154 6.68 4.91 39.37
CA ASN A 154 5.54 4.26 40.03
C ASN A 154 5.60 2.72 40.12
N GLN A 155 6.68 2.08 39.67
CA GLN A 155 6.85 0.63 39.69
C GLN A 155 7.92 0.19 40.70
N ALA A 156 7.68 -0.95 41.33
CA ALA A 156 8.64 -1.72 42.11
C ALA A 156 8.69 -3.15 41.53
N SER A 157 9.84 -3.83 41.64
CA SER A 157 10.00 -5.20 41.18
C SER A 157 11.04 -5.95 42.00
N LEU A 158 10.82 -7.24 42.22
CA LEU A 158 11.72 -8.15 42.92
C LEU A 158 11.83 -9.46 42.14
N VAL A 159 13.04 -9.84 41.77
CA VAL A 159 13.31 -11.18 41.22
C VAL A 159 13.54 -12.14 42.39
N TYR A 160 12.65 -13.13 42.55
CA TYR A 160 12.68 -14.13 43.61
C TYR A 160 13.03 -15.52 43.04
N ASP A 161 13.94 -16.24 43.69
CA ASP A 161 14.34 -17.59 43.31
C ASP A 161 13.47 -18.64 44.01
N THR A 162 12.79 -19.47 43.24
CA THR A 162 11.81 -20.45 43.76
C THR A 162 12.42 -21.79 44.16
N SER A 163 13.75 -21.95 44.13
CA SER A 163 14.44 -23.22 44.47
C SER A 163 14.10 -23.75 45.86
N SER A 164 13.79 -22.87 46.81
CA SER A 164 13.40 -23.19 48.19
C SER A 164 11.95 -23.67 48.35
N LEU A 165 11.10 -23.50 47.32
CA LEU A 165 9.66 -23.70 47.43
C LEU A 165 9.25 -25.14 47.08
N THR A 166 8.13 -25.59 47.65
CA THR A 166 7.50 -26.88 47.36
C THR A 166 6.34 -26.69 46.38
N ASN A 167 5.85 -27.78 45.77
CA ASN A 167 4.70 -27.72 44.86
C ASN A 167 3.42 -27.34 45.62
N LYS A 168 3.01 -26.07 45.54
CA LYS A 168 1.77 -25.49 46.09
C LYS A 168 1.62 -24.02 45.69
N ASN A 169 0.48 -23.43 46.03
CA ASN A 169 0.24 -22.00 45.96
C ASN A 169 0.82 -21.27 47.19
N TYR A 170 1.39 -20.09 46.96
CA TYR A 170 1.93 -19.18 47.97
C TYR A 170 1.25 -17.81 47.85
N THR A 171 0.93 -17.17 48.98
CA THR A 171 0.44 -15.79 48.98
C THR A 171 1.62 -14.84 49.01
N ILE A 172 1.82 -14.09 47.94
CA ILE A 172 2.65 -12.89 47.94
C ILE A 172 1.81 -11.74 48.48
N LEU A 173 2.27 -11.11 49.57
CA LEU A 173 1.70 -9.89 50.12
C LEU A 173 2.67 -8.73 49.86
N ILE A 174 2.22 -7.78 49.04
CA ILE A 174 2.99 -6.62 48.60
C ILE A 174 2.50 -5.42 49.41
N LYS A 175 3.35 -4.83 50.25
CA LYS A 175 3.01 -3.66 51.07
C LYS A 175 3.82 -2.45 50.64
N TYR A 176 3.15 -1.39 50.20
CA TYR A 176 3.73 -0.06 50.14
C TYR A 176 3.71 0.55 51.55
N GLY A 177 4.86 0.99 52.05
CA GLY A 177 5.01 1.44 53.45
C GLY A 177 4.37 2.79 53.77
N GLY A 178 3.85 3.52 52.78
CA GLY A 178 3.48 4.92 52.93
C GLY A 178 4.69 5.84 52.99
N SER A 179 4.45 7.11 53.32
CA SER A 179 5.47 8.11 53.61
C SER A 179 4.96 9.10 54.66
N THR A 180 5.59 10.27 54.79
CA THR A 180 5.02 11.43 55.48
C THR A 180 3.72 11.91 54.81
N SER A 181 3.64 11.85 53.48
CA SER A 181 2.54 12.40 52.66
C SER A 181 1.56 11.35 52.14
N PHE A 182 1.93 10.08 52.11
CA PHE A 182 1.13 8.99 51.52
C PHE A 182 0.74 7.94 52.56
N ASN A 183 -0.51 7.47 52.52
CA ASN A 183 -0.96 6.36 53.34
C ASN A 183 -0.37 5.03 52.81
N PRO A 184 -0.08 4.07 53.71
CA PRO A 184 0.34 2.73 53.32
C PRO A 184 -0.82 2.00 52.61
N SER A 185 -0.48 1.14 51.66
CA SER A 185 -1.45 0.31 50.96
C SER A 185 -0.84 -1.05 50.63
N GLN A 186 -1.69 -2.03 50.29
CA GLN A 186 -1.24 -3.39 50.03
C GLN A 186 -2.06 -4.07 48.93
N ALA A 187 -1.42 -5.01 48.23
CA ALA A 187 -2.06 -5.94 47.31
C ALA A 187 -1.55 -7.36 47.55
N THR A 188 -2.33 -8.35 47.12
CA THR A 188 -1.96 -9.77 47.18
C THR A 188 -1.88 -10.37 45.78
N SER A 189 -0.87 -11.20 45.56
CA SER A 189 -0.71 -12.03 44.36
C SER A 189 -0.56 -13.49 44.80
N THR A 190 -1.01 -14.45 43.99
CA THR A 190 -0.78 -15.88 44.22
C THR A 190 0.35 -16.38 43.33
N LEU A 191 1.40 -16.95 43.92
CA LEU A 191 2.44 -17.68 43.19
C LEU A 191 2.16 -19.18 43.26
N GLN A 192 1.80 -19.78 42.13
CA GLN A 192 1.71 -21.23 41.96
C GLN A 192 3.09 -21.77 41.56
N VAL A 193 3.70 -22.55 42.46
CA VAL A 193 4.95 -23.28 42.18
C VAL A 193 4.61 -24.73 41.86
N SER A 194 5.14 -25.24 40.75
CA SER A 194 5.03 -26.65 40.35
C SER A 194 6.41 -27.28 40.14
N THR A 195 6.51 -28.61 40.19
CA THR A 195 7.70 -29.35 39.73
C THR A 195 7.87 -29.29 38.21
N THR A 196 6.78 -29.10 37.48
CA THR A 196 6.72 -28.98 36.02
C THR A 196 5.81 -27.82 35.64
N THR A 197 6.33 -26.83 34.91
CA THR A 197 5.55 -25.69 34.40
C THR A 197 5.82 -25.56 32.92
N THR A 198 5.13 -26.38 32.14
CA THR A 198 5.25 -26.41 30.69
C THR A 198 4.64 -25.14 30.09
N LYS A 199 5.41 -24.45 29.25
CA LYS A 199 4.98 -23.22 28.56
C LYS A 199 4.73 -23.54 27.09
N TYR A 200 3.57 -23.17 26.59
CA TYR A 200 3.11 -23.47 25.25
C TYR A 200 3.12 -22.24 24.36
N THR A 201 3.69 -22.38 23.18
CA THR A 201 3.75 -21.33 22.15
C THR A 201 2.38 -21.05 21.53
N PHE A 202 2.23 -19.87 20.94
CA PHE A 202 1.07 -19.51 20.10
C PHE A 202 0.72 -20.59 19.06
N SER A 203 1.73 -21.26 18.46
CA SER A 203 1.51 -22.31 17.47
C SER A 203 0.89 -23.59 18.06
N GLN A 204 1.35 -24.00 19.26
CA GLN A 204 0.79 -25.17 19.96
C GLN A 204 -0.65 -24.90 20.43
N ILE A 205 -0.90 -23.71 20.99
CA ILE A 205 -2.23 -23.31 21.48
C ILE A 205 -3.18 -23.10 20.28
N GLY A 206 -2.71 -22.53 19.17
CA GLY A 206 -3.47 -22.36 17.93
C GLY A 206 -3.90 -23.69 17.29
N ALA A 207 -2.98 -24.66 17.19
CA ALA A 207 -3.31 -25.99 16.73
C ALA A 207 -4.32 -26.70 17.65
N ALA A 208 -4.14 -26.59 18.97
CA ALA A 208 -5.07 -27.12 19.96
C ALA A 208 -6.46 -26.45 19.89
N ALA A 209 -6.52 -25.13 19.66
CA ALA A 209 -7.76 -24.38 19.49
C ALA A 209 -8.56 -24.87 18.27
N ASN A 210 -7.86 -25.13 17.15
CA ASN A 210 -8.48 -25.70 15.96
C ASN A 210 -9.00 -27.13 16.20
N SER A 211 -8.29 -27.96 16.96
CA SER A 211 -8.76 -29.29 17.36
C SER A 211 -9.99 -29.24 18.28
N VAL A 212 -10.04 -28.33 19.26
CA VAL A 212 -11.19 -28.17 20.16
C VAL A 212 -12.41 -27.61 19.42
N LYS A 213 -12.20 -26.63 18.51
CA LYS A 213 -13.24 -26.15 17.57
C LYS A 213 -13.89 -27.33 16.83
N VAL A 214 -13.09 -28.13 16.11
CA VAL A 214 -13.58 -29.25 15.31
C VAL A 214 -14.22 -30.35 16.17
N TYR A 215 -13.69 -30.59 17.39
CA TYR A 215 -14.34 -31.51 18.32
C TYR A 215 -15.76 -31.05 18.68
N ILE A 216 -15.93 -29.78 19.06
CA ILE A 216 -17.23 -29.22 19.45
C ILE A 216 -18.21 -29.28 18.28
N GLU A 217 -17.79 -28.81 17.10
CA GLU A 217 -18.59 -28.82 15.86
C GLU A 217 -19.04 -30.25 15.49
N ASN A 218 -18.22 -31.28 15.73
CA ASN A 218 -18.57 -32.67 15.42
C ASN A 218 -19.32 -33.42 16.56
N ASN A 219 -19.26 -32.95 17.81
CA ASN A 219 -19.77 -33.71 18.98
C ASN A 219 -20.86 -32.98 19.79
N ASN A 220 -21.17 -31.73 19.45
CA ASN A 220 -22.11 -30.85 20.16
C ASN A 220 -21.82 -30.68 21.67
N LYS A 221 -20.56 -30.86 22.09
CA LYS A 221 -20.12 -30.82 23.49
C LYS A 221 -18.62 -30.49 23.61
N LEU A 222 -18.17 -30.06 24.79
CA LEU A 222 -16.74 -29.90 25.06
C LEU A 222 -16.02 -31.27 25.12
N PRO A 223 -14.75 -31.35 24.69
CA PRO A 223 -13.89 -32.47 25.07
C PRO A 223 -13.49 -32.34 26.55
N ASN A 224 -13.21 -33.45 27.23
CA ASN A 224 -12.76 -33.40 28.63
C ASN A 224 -11.38 -32.69 28.77
N TYR A 225 -10.51 -32.89 27.79
CA TYR A 225 -9.17 -32.29 27.72
C TYR A 225 -8.75 -32.10 26.25
N VAL A 226 -7.74 -31.26 26.03
CA VAL A 226 -6.96 -31.19 24.79
C VAL A 226 -5.52 -31.64 25.05
N VAL A 227 -4.84 -32.18 24.03
CA VAL A 227 -3.42 -32.56 24.14
C VAL A 227 -2.55 -31.39 23.68
N LEU A 228 -1.61 -30.97 24.53
CA LEU A 228 -0.66 -29.90 24.27
C LEU A 228 0.75 -30.43 24.50
N GLY A 229 1.52 -30.61 23.41
CA GLY A 229 2.74 -31.40 23.45
C GLY A 229 2.42 -32.84 23.87
N ASN A 230 2.91 -33.23 25.05
CA ASN A 230 2.66 -34.55 25.63
C ASN A 230 1.70 -34.52 26.85
N GLU A 231 1.21 -33.36 27.27
CA GLU A 231 0.31 -33.21 28.43
C GLU A 231 -1.16 -33.15 28.01
N LYS A 232 -2.05 -33.58 28.90
CA LYS A 232 -3.50 -33.37 28.80
C LYS A 232 -3.86 -32.12 29.59
N VAL A 233 -4.51 -31.14 28.95
CA VAL A 233 -4.96 -29.89 29.56
C VAL A 233 -6.48 -29.86 29.56
N GLU A 234 -7.09 -29.77 30.75
CA GLU A 234 -8.54 -29.76 30.92
C GLU A 234 -9.15 -28.45 30.39
N MET A 235 -10.41 -28.47 29.92
CA MET A 235 -11.01 -27.27 29.30
C MET A 235 -11.08 -26.06 30.24
N LYS A 236 -11.19 -26.29 31.56
CA LYS A 236 -11.12 -25.23 32.57
C LYS A 236 -9.79 -24.49 32.58
N ASP A 237 -8.68 -25.14 32.22
CA ASP A 237 -7.35 -24.53 32.16
C ASP A 237 -7.07 -23.99 30.75
N PHE A 238 -7.58 -24.70 29.74
CA PHE A 238 -7.41 -24.32 28.33
C PHE A 238 -8.10 -22.99 27.96
N LEU A 239 -9.28 -22.66 28.52
CA LEU A 239 -9.91 -21.35 28.27
C LEU A 239 -9.06 -20.18 28.77
N TYR A 240 -8.38 -20.31 29.91
CA TYR A 240 -7.42 -19.28 30.37
C TYR A 240 -6.25 -19.14 29.41
N MET A 241 -5.72 -20.26 28.90
CA MET A 241 -4.65 -20.25 27.91
C MET A 241 -5.08 -19.57 26.61
N LEU A 242 -6.21 -19.99 26.03
CA LEU A 242 -6.81 -19.35 24.84
C LEU A 242 -6.99 -17.84 25.05
N SER A 243 -7.48 -17.45 26.23
CA SER A 243 -7.68 -16.03 26.59
C SER A 243 -6.37 -15.26 26.57
N LYS A 244 -5.31 -15.74 27.24
CA LYS A 244 -3.99 -15.09 27.20
C LYS A 244 -3.42 -15.04 25.78
N THR A 245 -3.58 -16.11 25.00
CA THR A 245 -3.15 -16.21 23.59
C THR A 245 -3.91 -15.24 22.67
N SER A 246 -5.17 -14.93 22.96
CA SER A 246 -5.98 -13.92 22.26
C SER A 246 -5.72 -12.47 22.71
N LEU A 247 -4.78 -12.23 23.62
CA LEU A 247 -4.22 -10.91 23.91
C LEU A 247 -2.76 -10.78 23.45
N SER A 248 -1.97 -11.86 23.52
CA SER A 248 -0.55 -11.86 23.18
C SER A 248 -0.11 -13.21 22.62
N LYS A 249 0.73 -13.18 21.57
CA LYS A 249 1.34 -14.37 20.97
C LYS A 249 2.52 -14.94 21.78
N ALA A 250 2.74 -14.44 23.00
CA ALA A 250 3.74 -14.96 23.93
C ALA A 250 3.37 -16.36 24.45
N SER A 251 4.38 -17.14 24.88
CA SER A 251 4.16 -18.49 25.40
C SER A 251 3.45 -18.49 26.76
N VAL A 252 2.36 -19.24 26.89
CA VAL A 252 1.53 -19.30 28.10
C VAL A 252 1.88 -20.52 28.93
N ALA A 253 2.03 -20.37 30.25
CA ALA A 253 2.22 -21.50 31.17
C ALA A 253 0.91 -22.28 31.35
N ASN A 254 1.00 -23.61 31.44
CA ASN A 254 -0.10 -24.48 31.83
C ASN A 254 -0.54 -24.15 33.27
N PRO A 255 -1.79 -23.67 33.51
CA PRO A 255 -2.26 -23.37 34.85
C PRO A 255 -2.91 -24.60 35.50
N ILE A 256 -3.10 -24.56 36.83
CA ILE A 256 -3.95 -25.52 37.53
C ILE A 256 -5.02 -24.75 38.32
N PHE A 257 -6.21 -24.62 37.73
CA PHE A 257 -7.41 -24.04 38.35
C PHE A 257 -8.41 -25.11 38.82
N THR A 258 -9.30 -24.71 39.73
CA THR A 258 -10.41 -25.55 40.21
C THR A 258 -11.63 -25.44 39.28
N ALA A 259 -12.40 -26.52 39.13
CA ALA A 259 -13.60 -26.52 38.30
C ALA A 259 -14.74 -25.67 38.91
N ALA A 260 -15.54 -25.06 38.04
CA ALA A 260 -16.85 -24.45 38.34
C ALA A 260 -17.85 -24.77 37.23
N SER A 261 -19.14 -24.79 37.55
CA SER A 261 -20.22 -25.05 36.60
C SER A 261 -20.38 -23.92 35.57
N SER A 262 -20.70 -24.28 34.33
CA SER A 262 -21.21 -23.29 33.36
C SER A 262 -22.58 -22.80 33.79
N ALA A 263 -22.80 -21.50 33.73
CA ALA A 263 -24.15 -20.93 33.65
C ALA A 263 -24.59 -20.85 32.18
N ASN A 264 -25.87 -20.51 31.95
CA ASN A 264 -26.43 -20.37 30.61
C ASN A 264 -25.92 -19.09 29.91
N THR A 265 -25.70 -19.18 28.60
CA THR A 265 -25.56 -18.02 27.70
C THR A 265 -26.95 -17.46 27.37
N ASN A 266 -27.07 -16.14 27.17
CA ASN A 266 -28.31 -15.49 26.76
C ASN A 266 -28.17 -14.56 25.53
N CYS A 267 -27.02 -14.59 24.85
CA CYS A 267 -26.72 -13.76 23.68
C CYS A 267 -26.17 -14.60 22.52
N TYR A 268 -26.83 -15.72 22.20
CA TYR A 268 -26.52 -16.50 21.00
C TYR A 268 -26.76 -15.68 19.72
N ASP A 269 -26.11 -16.12 18.63
CA ASP A 269 -26.11 -15.54 17.28
C ASP A 269 -25.67 -14.07 17.18
N SER A 270 -25.25 -13.50 18.32
CA SER A 270 -24.80 -12.14 18.47
C SER A 270 -23.31 -12.01 18.14
N ARG A 271 -22.93 -10.93 17.44
CA ARG A 271 -21.56 -10.67 17.00
C ARG A 271 -20.79 -9.87 18.05
N ILE A 272 -19.72 -10.44 18.59
CA ILE A 272 -18.70 -9.70 19.35
C ILE A 272 -17.69 -9.15 18.35
N TYR A 273 -17.44 -7.85 18.35
CA TYR A 273 -16.60 -7.17 17.36
C TYR A 273 -15.13 -7.06 17.80
N LYS A 274 -14.21 -6.89 16.83
CA LYS A 274 -12.75 -6.85 17.02
C LYS A 274 -12.24 -5.81 18.03
N ASN A 275 -13.00 -4.74 18.26
CA ASN A 275 -12.73 -3.74 19.28
C ASN A 275 -13.11 -4.17 20.72
N GLU A 276 -14.05 -5.11 20.90
CA GLU A 276 -14.45 -5.58 22.23
C GLU A 276 -13.54 -6.68 22.78
N TYR A 277 -12.91 -7.50 21.92
CA TYR A 277 -12.18 -8.72 22.32
C TYR A 277 -11.24 -8.51 23.51
N SER A 278 -10.47 -7.43 23.54
CA SER A 278 -9.54 -7.13 24.64
C SER A 278 -10.26 -6.98 25.99
N SER A 279 -11.41 -6.30 26.01
CA SER A 279 -12.21 -6.08 27.21
C SER A 279 -12.93 -7.36 27.69
N LEU A 280 -13.48 -8.16 26.77
CA LEU A 280 -14.11 -9.44 27.09
C LEU A 280 -13.09 -10.43 27.66
N THR A 281 -11.93 -10.51 27.03
CA THR A 281 -10.83 -11.40 27.44
C THR A 281 -10.23 -10.99 28.78
N SER A 282 -10.15 -9.68 29.06
CA SER A 282 -9.73 -9.17 30.36
C SER A 282 -10.71 -9.59 31.47
N LYS A 283 -12.02 -9.58 31.22
CA LYS A 283 -13.02 -10.08 32.19
C LYS A 283 -12.86 -11.58 32.46
N VAL A 284 -12.66 -12.40 31.42
CA VAL A 284 -12.39 -13.84 31.55
C VAL A 284 -11.15 -14.08 32.42
N ILE A 285 -10.03 -13.43 32.09
CA ILE A 285 -8.76 -13.56 32.81
C ILE A 285 -8.88 -13.12 34.28
N ASN A 286 -9.56 -12.01 34.54
CA ASN A 286 -9.73 -11.50 35.90
C ASN A 286 -10.54 -12.48 36.77
N GLU A 287 -11.56 -13.14 36.23
CA GLU A 287 -12.34 -14.13 36.97
C GLU A 287 -11.49 -15.34 37.37
N TYR A 288 -10.61 -15.82 36.47
CA TYR A 288 -9.61 -16.84 36.79
C TYR A 288 -8.65 -16.42 37.90
N GLU A 289 -8.00 -15.25 37.74
CA GLU A 289 -6.96 -14.81 38.68
C GLU A 289 -7.53 -14.43 40.06
N ASN A 290 -8.79 -13.98 40.13
CA ASN A 290 -9.47 -13.64 41.38
C ASN A 290 -10.06 -14.87 42.09
N THR A 291 -10.83 -15.71 41.39
CA THR A 291 -11.56 -16.83 42.01
C THR A 291 -10.73 -18.11 42.13
N ARG A 292 -9.71 -18.26 41.28
CA ARG A 292 -8.92 -19.49 41.06
C ARG A 292 -9.76 -20.65 40.51
N LYS A 293 -10.88 -20.32 39.87
CA LYS A 293 -11.79 -21.23 39.16
C LYS A 293 -11.96 -20.76 37.71
N ASN A 294 -12.48 -21.61 36.84
CA ASN A 294 -13.04 -21.12 35.58
C ASN A 294 -14.24 -20.17 35.84
N PRO A 295 -14.49 -19.19 34.96
CA PRO A 295 -15.71 -18.41 35.02
C PRO A 295 -16.93 -19.33 34.93
N THR A 296 -18.05 -18.94 35.53
CA THR A 296 -19.35 -19.59 35.30
C THR A 296 -20.02 -19.01 34.05
N LYS A 297 -19.94 -17.68 33.90
CA LYS A 297 -20.29 -16.87 32.73
C LYS A 297 -19.53 -15.54 32.75
N VAL A 298 -19.45 -14.84 31.62
CA VAL A 298 -18.86 -13.49 31.49
C VAL A 298 -19.76 -12.60 30.63
N THR A 299 -19.88 -11.32 31.00
CA THR A 299 -20.72 -10.32 30.30
C THR A 299 -19.97 -9.58 29.19
N SER A 300 -20.42 -9.74 27.95
CA SER A 300 -20.06 -8.98 26.75
C SER A 300 -21.01 -7.79 26.51
N SER A 301 -20.81 -7.01 25.45
CA SER A 301 -21.77 -5.98 25.00
C SER A 301 -23.12 -6.56 24.55
N ALA A 302 -23.11 -7.79 24.00
CA ALA A 302 -24.31 -8.48 23.53
C ALA A 302 -25.11 -9.18 24.65
N GLY A 303 -24.48 -9.44 25.80
CA GLY A 303 -25.07 -10.18 26.92
C GLY A 303 -24.08 -11.14 27.59
N THR A 304 -24.59 -12.12 28.33
CA THR A 304 -23.76 -13.08 29.08
C THR A 304 -23.51 -14.36 28.31
N ILE A 305 -22.24 -14.79 28.32
CA ILE A 305 -21.75 -16.03 27.69
C ILE A 305 -21.27 -16.98 28.80
N GLY A 306 -21.81 -18.20 28.85
CA GLY A 306 -21.42 -19.25 29.79
C GLY A 306 -20.04 -19.83 29.51
N PHE A 307 -19.42 -20.46 30.52
CA PHE A 307 -18.13 -21.16 30.40
C PHE A 307 -18.00 -22.03 29.14
N ASN A 308 -19.03 -22.85 28.90
CA ASN A 308 -19.07 -23.80 27.79
C ASN A 308 -18.92 -23.09 26.43
N ASP A 309 -19.72 -22.06 26.21
CA ASP A 309 -19.72 -21.33 24.94
C ASP A 309 -18.53 -20.36 24.82
N LEU A 310 -17.96 -19.91 25.96
CA LEU A 310 -16.67 -19.20 25.99
C LEU A 310 -15.52 -20.09 25.47
N VAL A 311 -15.44 -21.36 25.88
CA VAL A 311 -14.45 -22.31 25.33
C VAL A 311 -14.57 -22.42 23.81
N TYR A 312 -15.80 -22.53 23.28
CA TYR A 312 -16.04 -22.60 21.83
C TYR A 312 -15.71 -21.30 21.10
N PHE A 313 -16.16 -20.15 21.63
CA PHE A 313 -15.88 -18.81 21.10
C PHE A 313 -14.37 -18.55 20.99
N TYR A 314 -13.63 -18.78 22.07
CA TYR A 314 -12.17 -18.58 22.09
C TYR A 314 -11.42 -19.61 21.25
N SER A 315 -11.92 -20.85 21.14
CA SER A 315 -11.34 -21.86 20.23
C SER A 315 -11.45 -21.41 18.76
N ARG A 316 -12.62 -20.89 18.33
CA ARG A 316 -12.81 -20.33 16.99
C ARG A 316 -11.97 -19.06 16.76
N LEU A 317 -11.91 -18.16 17.73
CA LEU A 317 -11.12 -16.91 17.66
C LEU A 317 -9.62 -17.21 17.50
N VAL A 318 -9.05 -18.05 18.35
CA VAL A 318 -7.62 -18.38 18.34
C VAL A 318 -7.26 -19.26 17.13
N ALA A 319 -8.14 -20.17 16.69
CA ALA A 319 -7.94 -20.91 15.44
C ALA A 319 -7.90 -19.99 14.21
N TYR A 320 -8.76 -18.96 14.15
CA TYR A 320 -8.70 -17.95 13.08
C TYR A 320 -7.37 -17.18 13.14
N MET A 321 -6.95 -16.72 14.32
CA MET A 321 -5.67 -16.01 14.51
C MET A 321 -4.47 -16.87 14.12
N TYR A 322 -4.51 -18.17 14.39
CA TYR A 322 -3.47 -19.13 14.02
C TYR A 322 -3.36 -19.31 12.50
N ASN A 323 -4.50 -19.49 11.83
CA ASN A 323 -4.55 -19.73 10.38
C ASN A 323 -4.31 -18.47 9.54
N ASN A 324 -4.72 -17.29 10.01
CA ASN A 324 -4.72 -16.02 9.23
C ASN A 324 -3.74 -14.96 9.76
N ASN A 325 -3.05 -15.20 10.88
CA ASN A 325 -2.13 -14.29 11.58
C ASN A 325 -2.76 -12.98 12.14
N ASP A 326 -4.00 -12.62 11.77
CA ASP A 326 -4.79 -11.49 12.31
C ASP A 326 -6.11 -11.97 12.95
N TYR A 327 -6.78 -11.10 13.71
CA TYR A 327 -8.09 -11.33 14.31
C TYR A 327 -9.24 -11.15 13.29
N PRO A 328 -10.33 -11.92 13.37
CA PRO A 328 -11.52 -11.71 12.55
C PRO A 328 -12.26 -10.44 12.98
N ASN A 329 -12.93 -9.76 12.05
CA ASN A 329 -13.64 -8.49 12.30
C ASN A 329 -14.76 -8.61 13.36
N TYR A 330 -15.38 -9.79 13.44
CA TYR A 330 -16.27 -10.19 14.52
C TYR A 330 -16.19 -11.71 14.73
N CYS A 331 -16.64 -12.17 15.90
CA CYS A 331 -16.88 -13.58 16.19
C CYS A 331 -18.28 -13.73 16.78
N THR A 332 -19.08 -14.63 16.22
CA THR A 332 -20.45 -14.87 16.68
C THR A 332 -20.46 -15.80 17.90
N VAL A 333 -21.22 -15.46 18.94
CA VAL A 333 -21.50 -16.33 20.07
C VAL A 333 -22.45 -17.44 19.62
N LEU A 334 -22.03 -18.70 19.72
CA LEU A 334 -22.80 -19.87 19.28
C LEU A 334 -22.90 -20.87 20.43
N PRO A 335 -24.01 -21.62 20.57
CA PRO A 335 -24.12 -22.71 21.54
C PRO A 335 -23.18 -23.87 21.15
N LEU A 336 -22.80 -24.69 22.13
CA LEU A 336 -22.19 -26.00 21.85
C LEU A 336 -23.09 -26.91 21.00
N SER A 337 -24.40 -26.82 21.19
CA SER A 337 -25.40 -27.61 20.46
C SER A 337 -25.96 -26.82 19.28
N MET A 338 -25.36 -26.96 18.11
CA MET A 338 -25.93 -26.51 16.84
C MET A 338 -26.20 -27.73 15.95
N THR A 339 -27.46 -27.92 15.55
CA THR A 339 -27.79 -28.75 14.38
C THR A 339 -27.32 -28.00 13.13
N TYR A 340 -26.06 -28.24 12.77
CA TYR A 340 -25.32 -27.56 11.71
C TYR A 340 -25.85 -28.02 10.33
N THR A 341 -26.91 -27.38 9.85
CA THR A 341 -27.57 -27.71 8.56
C THR A 341 -26.98 -26.97 7.36
N GLU A 342 -26.01 -26.08 7.57
CA GLU A 342 -25.11 -25.57 6.54
C GLU A 342 -23.66 -25.72 7.01
N TYR A 343 -22.78 -26.17 6.10
CA TYR A 343 -21.38 -26.61 6.32
C TYR A 343 -21.15 -27.98 7.01
N ALA A 344 -19.92 -28.48 6.79
CA ALA A 344 -19.24 -29.66 7.36
C ALA A 344 -20.11 -30.89 7.79
N GLY A 345 -20.27 -31.85 6.87
CA GLY A 345 -20.85 -33.16 7.17
C GLY A 345 -19.85 -34.23 7.64
N SER A 346 -20.42 -35.25 8.31
CA SER A 346 -19.89 -36.56 8.72
C SER A 346 -18.57 -36.67 9.49
N SER A 347 -18.64 -37.45 10.59
CA SER A 347 -17.51 -37.99 11.36
C SER A 347 -17.03 -39.36 10.87
N ASP A 348 -17.32 -39.75 9.63
CA ASP A 348 -16.70 -40.91 8.99
C ASP A 348 -15.18 -40.70 8.83
N LYS A 349 -14.42 -41.80 8.77
CA LYS A 349 -13.02 -41.74 8.34
C LYS A 349 -12.96 -41.22 6.90
N GLN A 350 -12.28 -40.10 6.70
CA GLN A 350 -12.24 -39.45 5.40
C GLN A 350 -11.14 -40.09 4.54
N GLU A 351 -11.47 -40.39 3.28
CA GLU A 351 -10.47 -40.75 2.27
C GLU A 351 -9.62 -39.53 1.93
N ILE A 352 -8.32 -39.76 1.70
CA ILE A 352 -7.37 -38.74 1.28
C ILE A 352 -6.94 -39.02 -0.15
N SER A 353 -7.33 -38.14 -1.06
CA SER A 353 -6.72 -38.04 -2.39
C SER A 353 -5.34 -37.41 -2.25
N ILE A 354 -4.31 -38.11 -2.73
CA ILE A 354 -2.95 -37.57 -2.82
C ILE A 354 -2.67 -37.26 -4.28
N ASN A 355 -2.36 -36.01 -4.61
CA ASN A 355 -1.79 -35.65 -5.91
C ASN A 355 -0.26 -35.57 -5.78
N LEU A 356 0.43 -36.44 -6.52
CA LEU A 356 1.87 -36.57 -6.55
C LEU A 356 2.33 -36.52 -8.02
N ASN A 357 2.77 -35.35 -8.46
CA ASN A 357 3.34 -35.16 -9.80
C ASN A 357 4.56 -36.06 -10.03
N SER A 358 4.89 -36.30 -11.30
CA SER A 358 6.19 -36.88 -11.66
C SER A 358 7.31 -35.86 -11.42
N PHE A 359 8.52 -36.33 -11.07
CA PHE A 359 9.68 -35.49 -10.77
C PHE A 359 10.90 -35.92 -11.58
N GLU A 360 11.59 -34.96 -12.18
CA GLU A 360 12.95 -35.15 -12.71
C GLU A 360 13.98 -34.82 -11.63
N VAL A 361 15.03 -35.65 -11.49
CA VAL A 361 16.16 -35.38 -10.59
C VAL A 361 17.49 -35.82 -11.20
N SER A 362 18.61 -35.23 -10.76
CA SER A 362 19.96 -35.64 -11.18
C SER A 362 20.67 -36.46 -10.10
N PRO A 363 21.44 -37.51 -10.45
CA PRO A 363 22.31 -38.21 -9.51
C PRO A 363 23.25 -37.24 -8.78
N ASN A 364 23.50 -37.51 -7.49
CA ASN A 364 24.41 -36.73 -6.63
C ASN A 364 24.03 -35.24 -6.48
N THR A 365 22.73 -34.92 -6.52
CA THR A 365 22.21 -33.57 -6.29
C THR A 365 21.13 -33.56 -5.21
N SER A 366 20.99 -32.45 -4.47
CA SER A 366 19.88 -32.28 -3.54
C SER A 366 18.61 -31.91 -4.30
N ALA A 367 17.54 -32.68 -4.13
CA ALA A 367 16.27 -32.49 -4.83
C ALA A 367 15.11 -32.34 -3.85
N THR A 368 14.09 -31.56 -4.22
CA THR A 368 12.87 -31.40 -3.43
C THR A 368 11.68 -31.96 -4.19
N ILE A 369 11.05 -32.99 -3.63
CA ILE A 369 9.75 -33.50 -4.08
C ILE A 369 8.63 -32.89 -3.25
N SER A 370 7.42 -32.83 -3.82
CA SER A 370 6.24 -32.36 -3.13
C SER A 370 4.97 -33.08 -3.59
N ALA A 371 3.94 -33.02 -2.76
CA ALA A 371 2.61 -33.55 -3.08
C ALA A 371 1.54 -32.70 -2.40
N THR A 372 0.32 -32.76 -2.94
CA THR A 372 -0.87 -32.17 -2.32
C THR A 372 -1.83 -33.25 -1.84
N TYR A 373 -2.62 -32.91 -0.83
CA TYR A 373 -3.39 -33.83 0.00
C TYR A 373 -4.75 -33.21 0.30
N THR A 374 -5.81 -33.78 -0.28
CA THR A 374 -7.19 -33.32 -0.09
C THR A 374 -8.07 -34.45 0.38
N TYR A 375 -9.04 -34.14 1.26
CA TYR A 375 -10.12 -35.07 1.55
C TYR A 375 -11.11 -35.13 0.37
N ALA A 376 -11.95 -36.16 0.32
CA ALA A 376 -12.96 -36.34 -0.73
C ALA A 376 -13.91 -35.14 -0.94
N ASN A 377 -14.09 -34.29 0.08
CA ASN A 377 -14.86 -33.04 0.01
C ASN A 377 -14.05 -31.83 -0.54
N GLY A 378 -12.85 -32.06 -1.09
CA GLY A 378 -11.95 -31.03 -1.63
C GLY A 378 -11.16 -30.24 -0.59
N SER A 379 -11.39 -30.45 0.72
CA SER A 379 -10.71 -29.68 1.77
C SER A 379 -9.27 -30.15 2.03
N SER A 380 -8.41 -29.21 2.43
CA SER A 380 -6.98 -29.43 2.65
C SER A 380 -6.69 -30.31 3.88
N VAL A 381 -5.98 -31.43 3.68
CA VAL A 381 -5.44 -32.24 4.77
C VAL A 381 -4.43 -31.41 5.58
N ASN A 382 -4.47 -31.54 6.91
CA ASN A 382 -3.65 -30.75 7.81
C ASN A 382 -3.21 -31.59 9.02
N GLY A 383 -1.98 -31.38 9.47
CA GLY A 383 -1.46 -31.94 10.72
C GLY A 383 -0.95 -33.39 10.64
N VAL A 384 -1.38 -34.17 9.64
CA VAL A 384 -0.96 -35.56 9.42
C VAL A 384 0.43 -35.62 8.77
N THR A 385 1.19 -36.69 9.02
CA THR A 385 2.51 -36.94 8.41
C THR A 385 2.37 -37.84 7.17
N THR A 386 3.03 -37.45 6.07
CA THR A 386 3.24 -38.28 4.89
C THR A 386 4.65 -38.85 4.88
N VAL A 387 4.82 -40.04 4.32
CA VAL A 387 6.11 -40.71 4.10
C VAL A 387 6.35 -40.82 2.59
N PHE A 388 7.50 -40.33 2.13
CA PHE A 388 7.92 -40.45 0.74
C PHE A 388 8.90 -41.62 0.57
N LYS A 389 8.72 -42.39 -0.50
CA LYS A 389 9.55 -43.55 -0.84
C LYS A 389 9.93 -43.58 -2.32
N VAL A 390 11.09 -44.14 -2.63
CA VAL A 390 11.56 -44.43 -3.99
C VAL A 390 11.86 -45.93 -4.09
N ASN A 391 11.25 -46.63 -5.04
CA ASN A 391 11.26 -48.10 -5.17
C ASN A 391 11.02 -48.83 -3.83
N GLY A 392 10.07 -48.32 -3.02
CA GLY A 392 9.72 -48.91 -1.72
C GLY A 392 10.65 -48.56 -0.54
N ILE A 393 11.83 -47.95 -0.79
CA ILE A 393 12.76 -47.47 0.23
C ILE A 393 12.30 -46.08 0.69
N THR A 394 12.17 -45.88 2.01
CA THR A 394 11.81 -44.57 2.57
C THR A 394 12.97 -43.58 2.41
N ILE A 395 12.71 -42.47 1.70
CA ILE A 395 13.68 -41.36 1.56
C ILE A 395 13.44 -40.24 2.60
N GLY A 396 12.26 -40.20 3.23
CA GLY A 396 11.97 -39.30 4.33
C GLY A 396 10.48 -39.18 4.64
N SER A 397 10.14 -38.24 5.52
CA SER A 397 8.75 -37.93 5.87
C SER A 397 8.56 -36.43 6.09
N ALA A 398 7.35 -35.93 5.87
CA ALA A 398 7.01 -34.52 6.01
C ALA A 398 5.63 -34.35 6.63
N LYS A 399 5.42 -33.27 7.38
CA LYS A 399 4.10 -32.91 7.93
C LYS A 399 3.30 -32.16 6.87
N ILE A 400 2.05 -32.57 6.65
CA ILE A 400 1.13 -31.91 5.72
C ILE A 400 0.58 -30.64 6.38
N ASN A 401 0.77 -29.49 5.72
CA ASN A 401 0.28 -28.19 6.16
C ASN A 401 -0.41 -27.50 4.98
N ASN A 402 -1.62 -27.00 5.20
CA ASN A 402 -2.56 -26.49 4.18
C ASN A 402 -2.63 -27.37 2.92
N GLY A 403 -2.82 -28.68 3.10
CA GLY A 403 -2.96 -29.63 2.00
C GLY A 403 -1.68 -29.86 1.19
N LYS A 404 -0.50 -29.44 1.68
CA LYS A 404 0.79 -29.62 0.98
C LYS A 404 1.84 -30.21 1.90
N ALA A 405 2.72 -31.05 1.34
CA ALA A 405 3.94 -31.49 2.01
C ALA A 405 5.08 -31.61 0.99
N SER A 406 6.30 -31.23 1.40
CA SER A 406 7.51 -31.31 0.60
C SER A 406 8.64 -31.96 1.39
N LEU A 407 9.52 -32.67 0.70
CA LEU A 407 10.72 -33.30 1.26
C LEU A 407 11.91 -32.96 0.36
N THR A 408 12.93 -32.33 0.94
CA THR A 408 14.26 -32.23 0.33
C THR A 408 15.10 -33.43 0.74
N PHE A 409 15.75 -34.09 -0.20
CA PHE A 409 16.66 -35.22 0.03
C PHE A 409 17.83 -35.18 -0.96
N ASP A 410 18.97 -35.73 -0.55
CA ASP A 410 20.12 -35.88 -1.44
C ASP A 410 19.94 -37.14 -2.30
N VAL A 411 19.88 -36.95 -3.61
CA VAL A 411 19.72 -38.02 -4.60
C VAL A 411 21.05 -38.78 -4.69
N PRO A 412 21.10 -40.09 -4.39
CA PRO A 412 22.32 -40.88 -4.51
C PRO A 412 22.82 -40.98 -5.96
N ASN A 413 23.92 -41.72 -6.18
CA ASN A 413 24.40 -42.06 -7.52
C ASN A 413 23.51 -43.09 -8.23
N TRP A 414 22.23 -42.77 -8.40
CA TRP A 414 21.23 -43.61 -9.06
C TRP A 414 21.47 -43.67 -10.57
N LYS A 415 21.10 -44.82 -11.18
CA LYS A 415 21.24 -45.01 -12.64
C LYS A 415 20.22 -44.14 -13.37
N LEU A 416 20.57 -43.62 -14.54
CA LEU A 416 19.66 -42.82 -15.36
C LEU A 416 18.51 -43.71 -15.88
N LYS A 417 17.32 -43.57 -15.28
CA LYS A 417 16.06 -44.25 -15.62
C LYS A 417 14.92 -43.76 -14.72
N ASP A 418 13.73 -44.27 -14.94
CA ASP A 418 12.59 -44.12 -14.04
C ASP A 418 12.67 -45.00 -12.78
N TYR A 419 12.17 -44.43 -11.69
CA TYR A 419 11.97 -45.06 -10.39
C TYR A 419 10.54 -44.81 -9.92
N THR A 420 9.94 -45.78 -9.22
CA THR A 420 8.61 -45.63 -8.62
C THR A 420 8.70 -44.71 -7.41
N LEU A 421 8.16 -43.50 -7.53
CA LEU A 421 7.94 -42.59 -6.41
C LEU A 421 6.61 -42.97 -5.73
N MET A 422 6.57 -42.90 -4.41
CA MET A 422 5.35 -43.16 -3.62
C MET A 422 5.24 -42.15 -2.48
N ALA A 423 4.05 -41.60 -2.30
CA ALA A 423 3.65 -40.89 -1.09
C ALA A 423 2.62 -41.75 -0.33
N LYS A 424 2.83 -41.99 0.97
CA LYS A 424 1.87 -42.69 1.83
C LYS A 424 1.52 -41.86 3.06
N VAL A 425 0.22 -41.72 3.31
CA VAL A 425 -0.36 -41.25 4.57
C VAL A 425 -0.87 -42.46 5.36
N GLY A 426 -0.51 -42.54 6.64
CA GLY A 426 -1.03 -43.58 7.53
C GLY A 426 -2.47 -43.31 7.97
N ALA A 427 -3.23 -44.37 8.24
CA ALA A 427 -4.57 -44.26 8.82
C ALA A 427 -4.51 -43.61 10.22
N THR A 428 -5.54 -42.84 10.57
CA THR A 428 -5.70 -42.23 11.90
C THR A 428 -7.10 -42.50 12.45
N SER A 429 -7.50 -41.81 13.51
CA SER A 429 -8.90 -41.75 13.93
C SER A 429 -9.80 -41.07 12.90
N ASN A 430 -9.26 -40.16 12.08
CA ASN A 430 -10.02 -39.24 11.24
C ASN A 430 -9.91 -39.54 9.73
N ASN A 431 -8.92 -40.35 9.32
CA ASN A 431 -8.67 -40.68 7.91
C ASN A 431 -8.32 -42.16 7.72
N TYR A 432 -8.66 -42.70 6.55
CA TYR A 432 -8.10 -43.97 6.06
C TYR A 432 -6.62 -43.79 5.66
N GLU A 433 -5.89 -44.90 5.49
CA GLU A 433 -4.58 -44.80 4.85
C GLU A 433 -4.74 -44.49 3.36
N ALA A 434 -3.81 -43.71 2.82
CA ALA A 434 -3.82 -43.32 1.42
C ALA A 434 -2.42 -43.49 0.84
N ILE A 435 -2.35 -43.98 -0.40
CA ILE A 435 -1.11 -44.25 -1.12
C ILE A 435 -1.29 -43.73 -2.54
N GLN A 436 -0.36 -42.92 -3.02
CA GLN A 436 -0.27 -42.54 -4.43
C GLN A 436 1.12 -42.86 -4.97
N TYR A 437 1.14 -43.42 -6.18
CA TYR A 437 2.35 -43.69 -6.94
C TYR A 437 2.54 -42.65 -8.05
N SER A 438 3.79 -42.40 -8.41
CA SER A 438 4.20 -41.53 -9.51
C SER A 438 5.60 -41.90 -9.98
N THR A 439 6.15 -41.17 -10.96
CA THR A 439 7.49 -41.42 -11.50
C THR A 439 8.50 -40.42 -10.94
N LEU A 440 9.64 -40.92 -10.45
CA LEU A 440 10.85 -40.13 -10.26
C LEU A 440 11.86 -40.54 -11.34
N SER A 441 11.97 -39.70 -12.37
CA SER A 441 12.89 -39.89 -13.49
C SER A 441 14.27 -39.36 -13.11
N VAL A 442 15.25 -40.26 -12.98
CA VAL A 442 16.65 -39.89 -12.75
C VAL A 442 17.27 -39.58 -14.11
N VAL A 443 17.54 -38.30 -14.37
CA VAL A 443 18.00 -37.76 -15.65
C VAL A 443 19.31 -36.99 -15.47
N LYS A 444 20.10 -36.85 -16.54
CA LYS A 444 21.23 -35.92 -16.54
C LYS A 444 20.71 -34.57 -17.03
N PHE A 445 20.60 -33.57 -16.14
CA PHE A 445 20.22 -32.22 -16.57
C PHE A 445 21.29 -31.63 -17.48
N THR A 446 20.87 -31.11 -18.64
CA THR A 446 21.64 -30.12 -19.40
C THR A 446 21.38 -28.77 -18.76
N THR A 447 22.41 -28.15 -18.19
CA THR A 447 22.28 -26.87 -17.46
C THR A 447 21.95 -25.73 -18.42
N LYS A 448 20.79 -25.10 -18.25
CA LYS A 448 20.33 -24.00 -19.10
C LYS A 448 20.90 -22.66 -18.67
N ASN A 449 21.13 -21.75 -19.62
CA ASN A 449 21.39 -20.35 -19.31
C ASN A 449 20.12 -19.67 -18.75
N THR A 450 20.29 -18.62 -17.95
CA THR A 450 19.18 -17.82 -17.43
C THR A 450 19.40 -16.32 -17.63
N LYS A 451 18.30 -15.57 -17.61
CA LYS A 451 18.27 -14.11 -17.70
C LYS A 451 17.32 -13.53 -16.65
N ILE A 452 17.74 -12.43 -16.03
CA ILE A 452 16.92 -11.65 -15.10
C ILE A 452 16.36 -10.45 -15.85
N ILE A 453 15.04 -10.26 -15.78
CA ILE A 453 14.34 -9.09 -16.32
C ILE A 453 13.92 -8.19 -15.15
N LEU A 454 14.27 -6.91 -15.25
CA LEU A 454 14.00 -5.85 -14.30
C LEU A 454 13.38 -4.66 -15.02
N GLU A 455 12.76 -3.76 -14.28
CA GLU A 455 12.47 -2.42 -14.80
C GLU A 455 13.78 -1.65 -15.05
N PRO A 456 13.87 -0.81 -16.09
CA PRO A 456 15.03 0.07 -16.30
C PRO A 456 15.20 1.09 -15.17
N LEU A 457 14.11 1.53 -14.53
CA LEU A 457 14.11 2.48 -13.43
C LEU A 457 12.99 2.17 -12.42
N TYR A 458 13.34 2.11 -11.15
CA TYR A 458 12.39 2.11 -10.03
C TYR A 458 12.38 3.48 -9.34
N ILE A 459 11.19 3.93 -8.92
CA ILE A 459 11.02 5.12 -8.07
C ILE A 459 10.57 4.68 -6.67
N ALA A 460 11.16 5.23 -5.61
CA ALA A 460 10.80 4.90 -4.23
C ALA A 460 10.87 6.12 -3.31
N GLN A 461 10.09 6.11 -2.21
CA GLN A 461 10.30 7.09 -1.14
C GLN A 461 11.55 6.70 -0.34
N LYS A 462 12.36 7.69 0.06
CA LYS A 462 13.47 7.48 1.01
C LYS A 462 12.95 7.12 2.41
N GLY A 463 13.66 6.23 3.09
CA GLY A 463 13.34 5.83 4.47
C GLY A 463 12.11 4.91 4.59
N LYS A 464 11.74 4.22 3.51
CA LYS A 464 10.60 3.28 3.46
C LYS A 464 11.06 1.91 2.95
N THR A 465 10.24 0.89 3.15
CA THR A 465 10.42 -0.40 2.49
C THR A 465 10.00 -0.29 1.03
N PHE A 466 10.91 -0.58 0.11
CA PHE A 466 10.61 -0.81 -1.30
C PHE A 466 10.52 -2.31 -1.57
N THR A 467 9.77 -2.73 -2.60
CA THR A 467 9.68 -4.13 -3.01
C THR A 467 9.95 -4.25 -4.51
N LEU A 468 11.10 -4.82 -4.84
CA LEU A 468 11.50 -5.13 -6.20
C LEU A 468 10.84 -6.45 -6.63
N ASN A 469 10.18 -6.42 -7.79
CA ASN A 469 9.73 -7.62 -8.49
C ASN A 469 10.64 -7.82 -9.72
N ALA A 470 11.19 -9.01 -9.89
CA ALA A 470 11.99 -9.43 -11.03
C ALA A 470 11.41 -10.70 -11.64
N LYS A 471 11.56 -10.85 -12.97
CA LYS A 471 11.34 -12.13 -13.65
C LYS A 471 12.69 -12.81 -13.89
N VAL A 472 12.76 -14.13 -13.75
CA VAL A 472 13.94 -14.95 -14.04
C VAL A 472 13.51 -16.05 -14.99
N LEU A 473 14.06 -16.04 -16.20
CA LEU A 473 13.66 -16.95 -17.28
C LEU A 473 14.87 -17.74 -17.78
N ASP A 474 14.63 -18.91 -18.37
CA ASP A 474 15.66 -19.64 -19.12
C ASP A 474 15.91 -19.03 -20.51
N GLU A 475 16.91 -19.53 -21.20
CA GLU A 475 17.26 -19.11 -22.57
C GLU A 475 16.10 -19.20 -23.58
N ASN A 476 15.14 -20.10 -23.35
CA ASN A 476 13.95 -20.33 -24.18
C ASN A 476 12.72 -19.53 -23.68
N ASN A 477 12.91 -18.65 -22.70
CA ASN A 477 11.87 -17.84 -22.02
C ASN A 477 10.96 -18.60 -21.03
N ASN A 478 11.27 -19.85 -20.67
CA ASN A 478 10.47 -20.55 -19.65
C ASN A 478 10.73 -19.97 -18.25
N PRO A 479 9.74 -19.97 -17.33
CA PRO A 479 9.95 -19.65 -15.93
C PRO A 479 11.07 -20.50 -15.30
N VAL A 480 11.94 -19.86 -14.51
CA VAL A 480 12.96 -20.54 -13.69
C VAL A 480 12.42 -20.78 -12.30
N ASP A 481 12.52 -22.02 -11.81
CA ASP A 481 12.06 -22.39 -10.47
C ASP A 481 13.22 -22.85 -9.57
N GLY A 482 13.14 -22.51 -8.29
CA GLY A 482 14.21 -22.74 -7.32
C GLY A 482 15.37 -21.75 -7.43
N GLY A 483 16.46 -22.03 -6.69
CA GLY A 483 17.66 -21.19 -6.66
C GLY A 483 17.49 -19.86 -5.91
N LYS A 484 18.59 -19.34 -5.34
CA LYS A 484 18.57 -18.09 -4.56
C LYS A 484 18.65 -16.86 -5.47
N PHE A 485 17.80 -15.87 -5.24
CA PHE A 485 17.85 -14.55 -5.85
C PHE A 485 18.25 -13.51 -4.80
N VAL A 486 19.30 -12.74 -5.06
CA VAL A 486 19.88 -11.74 -4.15
C VAL A 486 19.79 -10.36 -4.78
N VAL A 487 19.37 -9.37 -4.01
CA VAL A 487 19.44 -7.94 -4.36
C VAL A 487 20.57 -7.29 -3.57
N LYS A 488 21.40 -6.50 -4.26
CA LYS A 488 22.40 -5.64 -3.64
C LYS A 488 22.12 -4.17 -3.95
N LEU A 489 22.34 -3.29 -2.97
CA LEU A 489 22.37 -1.84 -3.13
C LEU A 489 23.80 -1.38 -2.91
N ASN A 490 24.40 -0.69 -3.89
CA ASN A 490 25.79 -0.21 -3.82
C ASN A 490 26.78 -1.32 -3.38
N GLY A 491 26.62 -2.53 -3.94
CA GLY A 491 27.42 -3.72 -3.60
C GLY A 491 26.97 -4.51 -2.36
N VAL A 492 26.21 -3.91 -1.44
CA VAL A 492 25.80 -4.52 -0.15
C VAL A 492 24.52 -5.33 -0.30
N SER A 493 24.54 -6.60 0.12
CA SER A 493 23.36 -7.47 0.10
C SER A 493 22.23 -6.88 0.95
N SER A 494 21.09 -6.65 0.31
CA SER A 494 19.94 -5.92 0.89
C SER A 494 18.67 -6.78 0.99
N GLY A 495 18.68 -7.99 0.40
CA GLY A 495 17.62 -8.98 0.55
C GLY A 495 17.86 -10.22 -0.31
N THR A 496 17.35 -11.37 0.14
CA THR A 496 17.48 -12.67 -0.55
C THR A 496 16.16 -13.43 -0.48
N VAL A 497 15.75 -14.05 -1.59
CA VAL A 497 14.60 -14.97 -1.68
C VAL A 497 14.95 -16.19 -2.54
N THR A 498 14.05 -17.15 -2.65
CA THR A 498 14.10 -18.20 -3.68
C THR A 498 13.24 -17.77 -4.87
N VAL A 499 13.67 -18.04 -6.12
CA VAL A 499 12.79 -17.85 -7.28
C VAL A 499 11.69 -18.91 -7.24
N ASN A 500 10.44 -18.50 -7.45
CA ASN A 500 9.30 -19.42 -7.58
C ASN A 500 8.54 -19.04 -8.86
N ASP A 501 8.25 -20.01 -9.73
CA ASP A 501 7.54 -19.80 -11.01
C ASP A 501 8.09 -18.60 -11.82
N GLY A 502 9.41 -18.52 -11.96
CA GLY A 502 10.09 -17.45 -12.69
C GLY A 502 9.99 -16.06 -12.05
N VAL A 503 9.51 -15.92 -10.82
CA VAL A 503 9.37 -14.63 -10.12
C VAL A 503 10.24 -14.58 -8.86
N ALA A 504 10.94 -13.46 -8.68
CA ALA A 504 11.63 -13.11 -7.45
C ALA A 504 11.11 -11.77 -6.91
N LYS A 505 10.61 -11.76 -5.67
CA LYS A 505 10.02 -10.58 -5.02
C LYS A 505 10.77 -10.25 -3.73
N VAL A 506 11.57 -9.19 -3.74
CA VAL A 506 12.49 -8.84 -2.65
C VAL A 506 12.14 -7.48 -2.06
N SER A 507 11.82 -7.45 -0.77
CA SER A 507 11.58 -6.22 -0.02
C SER A 507 12.82 -5.78 0.76
N PHE A 508 13.18 -4.50 0.68
CA PHE A 508 14.35 -3.91 1.34
C PHE A 508 14.10 -2.45 1.75
N SER A 509 14.91 -1.93 2.67
CA SER A 509 14.81 -0.52 3.11
C SER A 509 15.59 0.44 2.22
N THR A 510 15.00 1.59 1.89
CA THR A 510 15.65 2.66 1.11
C THR A 510 16.43 3.68 1.96
N SER A 511 16.50 3.50 3.29
CA SER A 511 17.10 4.50 4.21
C SER A 511 18.54 4.89 3.87
N SER A 512 19.34 3.95 3.35
CA SER A 512 20.75 4.13 2.99
C SER A 512 20.97 4.89 1.66
N LEU A 513 19.92 5.13 0.88
CA LEU A 513 20.03 5.67 -0.47
C LEU A 513 20.04 7.21 -0.51
N SER A 514 20.67 7.77 -1.55
CA SER A 514 20.74 9.23 -1.73
C SER A 514 19.42 9.79 -2.28
N THR A 515 18.89 10.81 -1.61
CA THR A 515 17.67 11.53 -2.01
C THR A 515 17.88 12.30 -3.31
N ASN A 516 16.88 12.31 -4.18
CA ASN A 516 16.85 12.95 -5.50
C ASN A 516 18.04 12.59 -6.41
N LYS A 517 18.68 11.45 -6.14
CA LYS A 517 19.73 10.82 -6.95
C LYS A 517 19.30 9.41 -7.36
N VAL A 518 19.82 8.97 -8.49
CA VAL A 518 19.73 7.58 -8.94
C VAL A 518 20.87 6.77 -8.31
N ASN A 519 20.55 5.57 -7.85
CA ASN A 519 21.46 4.59 -7.27
C ASN A 519 21.37 3.30 -8.13
N THR A 520 22.41 2.46 -8.14
CA THR A 520 22.37 1.18 -8.87
C THR A 520 21.87 0.06 -7.96
N ILE A 521 20.90 -0.71 -8.45
CA ILE A 521 20.54 -2.03 -7.92
C ILE A 521 21.29 -3.08 -8.73
N GLU A 522 22.02 -3.97 -8.07
CA GLU A 522 22.49 -5.22 -8.66
C GLU A 522 21.58 -6.37 -8.23
N THR A 523 21.33 -7.31 -9.15
CA THR A 523 20.58 -8.53 -8.88
C THR A 523 21.37 -9.75 -9.34
N ILE A 524 21.32 -10.81 -8.54
CA ILE A 524 22.08 -12.04 -8.77
C ILE A 524 21.15 -13.23 -8.55
N TYR A 525 20.96 -14.04 -9.59
CA TYR A 525 20.38 -15.36 -9.47
C TYR A 525 21.52 -16.39 -9.35
N GLY A 526 21.51 -17.15 -8.26
CA GLY A 526 22.60 -18.07 -7.88
C GLY A 526 22.63 -19.40 -8.63
N GLY A 527 21.60 -19.72 -9.42
CA GLY A 527 21.51 -20.98 -10.15
C GLY A 527 21.04 -22.19 -9.33
N THR A 528 20.98 -23.34 -10.00
CA THR A 528 20.68 -24.69 -9.52
C THR A 528 21.40 -25.73 -10.40
N SER A 529 21.18 -27.03 -10.18
CA SER A 529 21.64 -28.09 -11.09
C SER A 529 21.00 -28.07 -12.49
N LYS A 530 19.86 -27.37 -12.66
CA LYS A 530 19.14 -27.23 -13.94
C LYS A 530 19.40 -25.89 -14.63
N TYR A 531 19.84 -24.87 -13.88
CA TYR A 531 19.90 -23.48 -14.33
C TYR A 531 21.20 -22.79 -13.90
N LEU A 532 21.96 -22.23 -14.85
CA LEU A 532 23.16 -21.43 -14.57
C LEU A 532 22.81 -20.12 -13.86
N SER A 533 23.74 -19.64 -13.05
CA SER A 533 23.65 -18.34 -12.38
C SER A 533 23.65 -17.19 -13.37
N SER A 534 22.88 -16.13 -13.11
CA SER A 534 22.84 -14.92 -13.95
C SER A 534 22.83 -13.65 -13.11
N ARG A 535 23.14 -12.51 -13.76
CA ARG A 535 23.23 -11.19 -13.13
C ARG A 535 22.59 -10.15 -14.03
N ASN A 536 21.88 -9.19 -13.45
CA ASN A 536 21.43 -7.99 -14.15
C ASN A 536 21.39 -6.80 -13.17
N SER A 537 21.43 -5.57 -13.68
CA SER A 537 21.36 -4.35 -12.86
C SER A 537 20.23 -3.43 -13.33
N SER A 538 19.76 -2.60 -12.41
CA SER A 538 18.70 -1.63 -12.64
C SER A 538 19.02 -0.33 -11.87
N LYS A 539 18.24 0.72 -12.08
CA LYS A 539 18.37 2.01 -11.42
C LYS A 539 17.25 2.21 -10.42
N ILE A 540 17.54 2.85 -9.28
CA ILE A 540 16.53 3.29 -8.31
C ILE A 540 16.75 4.75 -7.92
N ARG A 541 15.74 5.58 -8.18
CA ARG A 541 15.68 6.98 -7.75
C ARG A 541 14.88 7.04 -6.45
N THR A 542 15.44 7.68 -5.42
CA THR A 542 14.69 7.94 -4.18
C THR A 542 14.26 9.39 -4.07
N VAL A 543 13.04 9.63 -3.62
CA VAL A 543 12.44 10.96 -3.43
C VAL A 543 12.01 11.17 -1.96
N SER A 544 11.97 12.42 -1.52
CA SER A 544 11.56 12.78 -0.14
C SER A 544 10.09 12.44 0.13
N SER A 545 9.21 12.83 -0.80
CA SER A 545 7.80 12.48 -0.87
C SER A 545 7.55 11.75 -2.18
N LEU A 546 6.77 10.66 -2.13
CA LEU A 546 6.45 9.84 -3.30
C LEU A 546 4.98 10.00 -3.63
N SER A 547 4.70 10.70 -4.74
CA SER A 547 3.38 10.70 -5.36
C SER A 547 3.24 9.49 -6.27
N THR A 548 2.13 8.77 -6.16
CA THR A 548 1.76 7.67 -7.06
C THR A 548 0.39 7.92 -7.66
N TYR A 549 0.26 7.65 -8.96
CA TYR A 549 -0.97 7.86 -9.72
C TYR A 549 -1.50 6.51 -10.21
N THR A 550 -2.83 6.40 -10.28
CA THR A 550 -3.50 5.25 -10.91
C THR A 550 -3.41 5.35 -12.44
N TYR A 551 -3.55 4.22 -13.13
CA TYR A 551 -3.62 4.16 -14.59
C TYR A 551 -4.65 5.16 -15.16
N ALA A 552 -5.85 5.19 -14.59
CA ALA A 552 -6.93 6.08 -15.01
C ALA A 552 -6.57 7.58 -14.90
N GLN A 553 -5.79 7.99 -13.89
CA GLN A 553 -5.35 9.38 -13.73
C GLN A 553 -4.35 9.80 -14.82
N VAL A 554 -3.43 8.91 -15.21
CA VAL A 554 -2.48 9.19 -16.31
C VAL A 554 -3.20 9.24 -17.65
N LEU A 555 -4.17 8.33 -17.88
CA LEU A 555 -5.03 8.32 -19.07
C LEU A 555 -5.87 9.61 -19.21
N ASP A 556 -6.54 10.07 -18.14
CA ASP A 556 -7.30 11.31 -18.12
C ASP A 556 -6.40 12.55 -18.33
N ALA A 557 -5.26 12.60 -17.65
CA ALA A 557 -4.29 13.68 -17.83
C ALA A 557 -3.79 13.78 -19.28
N ALA A 558 -3.58 12.65 -19.97
CA ALA A 558 -3.16 12.64 -21.36
C ALA A 558 -4.25 13.18 -22.30
N VAL A 559 -5.53 12.85 -22.06
CA VAL A 559 -6.68 13.44 -22.77
C VAL A 559 -6.73 14.96 -22.56
N ARG A 560 -6.52 15.44 -21.32
CA ARG A 560 -6.50 16.88 -21.02
C ARG A 560 -5.31 17.60 -21.66
N VAL A 561 -4.11 17.03 -21.62
CA VAL A 561 -2.90 17.61 -22.25
C VAL A 561 -3.03 17.63 -23.78
N LYS A 562 -3.50 16.55 -24.41
CA LYS A 562 -3.84 16.50 -25.83
C LYS A 562 -4.79 17.65 -26.22
N ASN A 563 -5.92 17.74 -25.53
CA ASN A 563 -6.96 18.73 -25.84
C ASN A 563 -6.48 20.18 -25.58
N TYR A 564 -5.57 20.40 -24.62
CA TYR A 564 -4.94 21.71 -24.39
C TYR A 564 -4.03 22.07 -25.57
N ILE A 565 -3.15 21.16 -25.99
CA ILE A 565 -2.23 21.37 -27.11
C ILE A 565 -3.00 21.64 -28.41
N GLU A 566 -4.11 20.94 -28.63
CA GLU A 566 -5.00 21.14 -29.79
C GLU A 566 -5.86 22.44 -29.72
N GLN A 567 -6.00 23.07 -28.55
CA GLN A 567 -6.74 24.32 -28.38
C GLN A 567 -5.82 25.57 -28.30
N HIS A 568 -4.57 25.38 -27.90
CA HIS A 568 -3.63 26.46 -27.58
C HIS A 568 -2.30 26.36 -28.32
N ASP A 569 -2.14 25.39 -29.22
CA ASP A 569 -0.97 25.18 -30.09
C ASP A 569 0.36 25.00 -29.31
N SER A 570 0.29 24.76 -27.99
CA SER A 570 1.40 24.84 -27.05
C SER A 570 1.23 23.86 -25.88
N LEU A 571 2.33 23.47 -25.23
CA LEU A 571 2.29 22.65 -24.03
C LEU A 571 1.72 23.45 -22.83
N PRO A 572 0.90 22.84 -21.96
CA PRO A 572 0.56 23.44 -20.67
C PRO A 572 1.78 23.37 -19.73
N ASN A 573 1.96 24.36 -18.86
CA ASN A 573 3.07 24.36 -17.89
C ASN A 573 3.06 23.12 -16.96
N TYR A 574 1.87 22.62 -16.64
CA TYR A 574 1.65 21.42 -15.83
C TYR A 574 0.28 20.81 -16.13
N VAL A 575 0.09 19.55 -15.73
CA VAL A 575 -1.23 18.90 -15.65
C VAL A 575 -1.53 18.53 -14.20
N VAL A 576 -2.75 18.83 -13.73
CA VAL A 576 -3.20 18.44 -12.39
C VAL A 576 -3.49 16.94 -12.37
N MET A 577 -2.90 16.20 -11.42
CA MET A 577 -3.19 14.78 -11.16
C MET A 577 -3.33 14.54 -9.65
N GLY A 578 -4.56 14.29 -9.20
CA GLY A 578 -4.86 14.24 -7.76
C GLY A 578 -4.68 15.63 -7.14
N SER A 579 -3.83 15.72 -6.12
CA SER A 579 -3.39 16.99 -5.49
C SER A 579 -2.29 17.73 -6.27
N ASP A 580 -1.67 17.10 -7.26
CA ASP A 580 -0.34 17.50 -7.72
C ASP A 580 -0.38 18.24 -9.05
N ASN A 581 0.35 19.36 -9.13
CA ASN A 581 0.73 19.97 -10.39
C ASN A 581 1.96 19.25 -10.95
N VAL A 582 1.78 18.45 -11.99
CA VAL A 582 2.84 17.63 -12.61
C VAL A 582 3.34 18.30 -13.88
N ALA A 583 4.61 18.68 -13.92
CA ALA A 583 5.21 19.38 -15.07
C ALA A 583 5.25 18.46 -16.31
N MET A 584 5.32 19.02 -17.53
CA MET A 584 5.33 18.20 -18.75
C MET A 584 6.57 17.29 -18.87
N SER A 585 7.69 17.68 -18.24
CA SER A 585 8.87 16.83 -18.05
C SER A 585 8.52 15.58 -17.22
N GLU A 586 8.01 15.75 -16.00
CA GLU A 586 7.52 14.64 -15.16
C GLU A 586 6.42 13.82 -15.87
N PHE A 587 5.53 14.46 -16.64
CA PHE A 587 4.40 13.80 -17.27
C PHE A 587 4.81 12.94 -18.49
N LEU A 588 5.83 13.35 -19.26
CA LEU A 588 6.37 12.54 -20.36
C LEU A 588 6.88 11.17 -19.86
N TYR A 589 7.52 11.13 -18.69
CA TYR A 589 7.93 9.88 -18.07
C TYR A 589 6.73 8.96 -17.78
N LEU A 590 5.67 9.51 -17.19
CA LEU A 590 4.48 8.73 -16.79
C LEU A 590 3.70 8.23 -18.01
N MET A 591 3.68 8.98 -19.11
CA MET A 591 3.11 8.51 -20.38
C MET A 591 3.96 7.42 -21.05
N ALA A 592 5.29 7.49 -20.94
CA ALA A 592 6.17 6.43 -21.43
C ALA A 592 5.98 5.12 -20.64
N GLU A 593 5.86 5.18 -19.31
CA GLU A 593 5.57 4.03 -18.44
C GLU A 593 4.22 3.37 -18.76
N VAL A 594 3.21 4.14 -19.19
CA VAL A 594 1.94 3.58 -19.69
C VAL A 594 2.17 2.79 -20.99
N VAL A 595 2.95 3.33 -21.93
CA VAL A 595 3.23 2.66 -23.21
C VAL A 595 4.10 1.41 -23.04
N THR A 596 5.00 1.34 -22.06
CA THR A 596 5.77 0.13 -21.75
C THR A 596 5.03 -0.89 -20.88
N SER A 597 3.75 -0.66 -20.56
CA SER A 597 2.89 -1.55 -19.75
C SER A 597 3.32 -1.74 -18.29
N ASN A 598 3.92 -0.71 -17.68
CA ASN A 598 4.35 -0.76 -16.29
C ASN A 598 3.18 -0.59 -15.30
N SER A 599 3.31 -1.14 -14.09
CA SER A 599 2.17 -1.34 -13.16
C SER A 599 2.04 -0.32 -12.02
N THR A 600 3.00 0.61 -11.86
CA THR A 600 2.97 1.63 -10.80
C THR A 600 3.54 2.97 -11.29
N TYR A 601 2.66 3.94 -11.59
CA TYR A 601 3.07 5.26 -12.08
C TYR A 601 3.47 6.15 -10.91
N ALA A 602 4.77 6.39 -10.76
CA ALA A 602 5.34 7.09 -9.60
C ALA A 602 6.09 8.35 -10.04
N ASN A 603 5.84 9.48 -9.38
CA ASN A 603 6.49 10.73 -9.73
C ASN A 603 7.96 10.73 -9.26
N GLY A 604 8.89 10.68 -10.23
CA GLY A 604 10.32 10.62 -9.96
C GLY A 604 10.97 11.94 -9.53
N LYS A 605 10.27 13.08 -9.58
CA LYS A 605 10.85 14.42 -9.33
C LYS A 605 12.11 14.65 -10.17
N PHE A 606 11.92 14.67 -11.48
CA PHE A 606 12.96 14.85 -12.50
C PHE A 606 13.13 16.33 -12.84
N GLY A 607 14.29 16.70 -13.37
CA GLY A 607 14.53 18.03 -13.96
C GLY A 607 13.97 18.15 -15.38
N ASP A 608 13.86 19.38 -15.86
CA ASP A 608 13.44 19.69 -17.23
C ASP A 608 14.55 19.44 -18.27
N ASN A 609 14.19 19.53 -19.56
CA ASN A 609 15.15 19.54 -20.65
C ASN A 609 16.04 20.81 -20.59
N GLN A 610 17.28 20.70 -21.08
CA GLN A 610 18.25 21.82 -21.06
C GLN A 610 18.61 22.35 -22.46
N SER A 611 17.89 21.94 -23.50
CA SER A 611 18.16 22.38 -24.88
C SER A 611 16.88 22.29 -25.71
N SER A 612 16.79 23.13 -26.74
CA SER A 612 15.81 22.99 -27.81
C SER A 612 16.43 22.25 -28.99
N TYR A 613 15.61 21.52 -29.74
CA TYR A 613 15.94 20.79 -30.95
C TYR A 613 14.82 20.98 -31.98
N ASN A 614 15.13 20.82 -33.26
CA ASN A 614 14.14 20.78 -34.33
C ASN A 614 13.73 19.33 -34.62
N THR A 615 12.43 19.09 -34.75
CA THR A 615 11.90 17.83 -35.31
C THR A 615 12.17 17.78 -36.81
N THR A 616 12.70 16.64 -37.30
CA THR A 616 13.16 16.49 -38.70
C THR A 616 12.26 15.58 -39.53
N CYS A 617 11.14 15.09 -38.98
CA CYS A 617 10.38 13.97 -39.53
C CYS A 617 8.85 14.15 -39.48
N TYR A 618 8.37 15.40 -39.59
CA TYR A 618 6.94 15.71 -39.66
C TYR A 618 6.21 14.93 -40.78
N GLY A 619 4.94 14.60 -40.52
CA GLY A 619 4.07 13.85 -41.44
C GLY A 619 4.43 12.37 -41.59
N LYS A 620 5.42 11.85 -40.85
CA LYS A 620 5.76 10.42 -40.83
C LYS A 620 4.97 9.69 -39.74
N ASN A 621 4.66 8.43 -40.00
CA ASN A 621 3.99 7.54 -39.06
C ASN A 621 5.02 6.80 -38.22
N LEU A 622 5.18 7.20 -36.95
CA LEU A 622 5.95 6.44 -35.96
C LEU A 622 5.10 5.24 -35.55
N VAL A 623 5.50 4.03 -35.98
CA VAL A 623 4.68 2.81 -35.79
C VAL A 623 4.78 2.27 -34.35
N GLU A 624 3.84 1.41 -33.98
CA GLU A 624 3.71 0.84 -32.62
C GLU A 624 5.03 0.33 -32.03
N SER A 625 5.76 -0.53 -32.75
CA SER A 625 7.05 -1.05 -32.30
C SER A 625 8.13 0.02 -32.12
N GLU A 626 8.06 1.13 -32.87
CA GLU A 626 9.02 2.23 -32.78
C GLU A 626 8.71 3.19 -31.63
N TYR A 627 7.44 3.52 -31.37
CA TYR A 627 7.11 4.36 -30.21
C TYR A 627 7.18 3.59 -28.88
N ILE A 628 6.93 2.26 -28.86
CA ILE A 628 7.18 1.43 -27.67
C ILE A 628 8.69 1.40 -27.38
N LYS A 629 9.53 1.15 -28.39
CA LYS A 629 11.00 1.23 -28.27
C LYS A 629 11.46 2.62 -27.79
N SER A 630 10.84 3.68 -28.32
CA SER A 630 11.11 5.06 -27.91
C SER A 630 10.69 5.34 -26.47
N ALA A 631 9.61 4.74 -25.96
CA ALA A 631 9.18 4.88 -24.57
C ALA A 631 10.19 4.24 -23.61
N GLY A 632 10.67 3.02 -23.92
CA GLY A 632 11.76 2.38 -23.17
C GLY A 632 13.06 3.19 -23.20
N ASN A 633 13.38 3.83 -24.33
CA ASN A 633 14.53 4.75 -24.44
C ASN A 633 14.34 6.02 -23.59
N ILE A 634 13.13 6.61 -23.55
CA ILE A 634 12.80 7.78 -22.72
C ILE A 634 12.97 7.43 -21.23
N ILE A 635 12.41 6.31 -20.77
CA ILE A 635 12.59 5.84 -19.38
C ILE A 635 14.07 5.60 -19.06
N SER A 636 14.81 4.99 -19.98
CA SER A 636 16.27 4.78 -19.86
C SER A 636 17.05 6.11 -19.84
N PHE A 637 16.56 7.15 -20.51
CA PHE A 637 17.13 8.49 -20.44
C PHE A 637 16.93 9.11 -19.05
N TYR A 638 15.71 9.05 -18.50
CA TYR A 638 15.43 9.47 -17.11
C TYR A 638 16.29 8.72 -16.10
N ALA A 639 16.47 7.41 -16.29
CA ALA A 639 17.28 6.56 -15.42
C ALA A 639 18.75 6.99 -15.34
N ASN A 640 19.31 7.50 -16.44
CA ASN A 640 20.72 7.90 -16.52
C ASN A 640 20.95 9.41 -16.33
N ASN A 641 19.98 10.26 -16.66
CA ASN A 641 20.12 11.72 -16.64
C ASN A 641 19.34 12.43 -15.52
N SER A 642 18.37 11.76 -14.87
CA SER A 642 17.46 12.36 -13.87
C SER A 642 16.65 13.58 -14.35
N ARG A 643 16.45 13.72 -15.67
CA ARG A 643 15.76 14.84 -16.32
C ARG A 643 15.09 14.40 -17.62
N ALA A 644 14.23 15.26 -18.17
CA ALA A 644 13.61 15.04 -19.47
C ALA A 644 14.61 15.07 -20.64
N PRO A 645 14.41 14.23 -21.68
CA PRO A 645 15.16 14.33 -22.92
C PRO A 645 14.74 15.57 -23.71
N SER A 646 15.71 16.35 -24.20
CA SER A 646 15.48 17.49 -25.08
C SER A 646 14.93 17.10 -26.46
N ALA A 647 15.16 15.85 -26.87
CA ALA A 647 14.68 15.22 -28.09
C ALA A 647 14.79 13.69 -27.98
N ILE A 648 14.06 12.96 -28.82
CA ILE A 648 14.26 11.53 -29.08
C ILE A 648 14.77 11.31 -30.52
N SER A 649 15.61 10.30 -30.69
CA SER A 649 16.07 9.83 -32.00
C SER A 649 15.31 8.57 -32.40
N THR A 650 14.74 8.57 -33.61
CA THR A 650 14.00 7.46 -34.22
C THR A 650 14.61 7.11 -35.58
N ASN A 651 14.20 6.00 -36.19
CA ASN A 651 14.62 5.67 -37.56
C ASN A 651 14.10 6.69 -38.60
N LEU A 652 13.01 7.40 -38.27
CA LEU A 652 12.40 8.42 -39.11
C LEU A 652 13.15 9.77 -39.03
N GLY A 653 13.89 10.01 -37.94
CA GLY A 653 14.59 11.25 -37.65
C GLY A 653 14.53 11.65 -36.17
N THR A 654 14.91 12.89 -35.89
CA THR A 654 14.82 13.50 -34.56
C THR A 654 13.42 14.06 -34.33
N ILE A 655 12.92 13.95 -33.10
CA ILE A 655 11.67 14.58 -32.63
C ILE A 655 12.00 15.33 -31.33
N ASN A 656 11.63 16.61 -31.22
CA ASN A 656 11.93 17.43 -30.04
C ASN A 656 11.04 17.08 -28.83
N PHE A 657 11.31 17.71 -27.68
CA PHE A 657 10.59 17.44 -26.43
C PHE A 657 9.08 17.73 -26.56
N GLU A 658 8.70 18.86 -27.16
CA GLU A 658 7.32 19.32 -27.31
C GLU A 658 6.48 18.37 -28.16
N ASP A 659 6.97 18.02 -29.35
CA ASP A 659 6.32 17.08 -30.27
C ASP A 659 6.29 15.67 -29.67
N THR A 660 7.32 15.29 -28.91
CA THR A 660 7.34 14.03 -28.17
C THR A 660 6.21 13.99 -27.13
N VAL A 661 6.06 15.03 -26.30
CA VAL A 661 4.94 15.15 -25.34
C VAL A 661 3.59 15.04 -26.06
N TYR A 662 3.42 15.69 -27.21
CA TYR A 662 2.16 15.65 -27.96
C TYR A 662 1.89 14.30 -28.66
N ILE A 663 2.92 13.59 -29.13
CA ILE A 663 2.81 12.20 -29.62
C ILE A 663 2.34 11.30 -28.47
N TYR A 664 3.02 11.32 -27.32
CA TYR A 664 2.65 10.47 -26.19
C TYR A 664 1.28 10.84 -25.60
N ALA A 665 0.91 12.13 -25.54
CA ALA A 665 -0.42 12.55 -25.10
C ALA A 665 -1.52 11.98 -26.02
N ARG A 666 -1.32 11.96 -27.34
CA ARG A 666 -2.26 11.36 -28.28
C ARG A 666 -2.30 9.83 -28.21
N VAL A 667 -1.15 9.16 -28.08
CA VAL A 667 -1.08 7.69 -27.89
C VAL A 667 -1.82 7.29 -26.61
N VAL A 668 -1.53 7.93 -25.49
CA VAL A 668 -2.13 7.61 -24.19
C VAL A 668 -3.62 8.00 -24.13
N ALA A 669 -4.03 9.10 -24.77
CA ALA A 669 -5.45 9.42 -24.96
C ALA A 669 -6.18 8.40 -25.86
N PHE A 670 -5.52 7.84 -26.88
CA PHE A 670 -6.10 6.77 -27.71
C PHE A 670 -6.31 5.49 -26.90
N ILE A 671 -5.36 5.10 -26.05
CA ILE A 671 -5.52 3.99 -25.10
C ILE A 671 -6.71 4.25 -24.15
N SER A 672 -6.87 5.50 -23.68
CA SER A 672 -7.99 5.89 -22.80
C SER A 672 -9.34 5.60 -23.44
N ASN A 673 -9.50 5.90 -24.72
CA ASN A 673 -10.76 5.70 -25.44
C ASN A 673 -10.96 4.24 -25.92
N ASN A 674 -9.92 3.62 -26.50
CA ASN A 674 -10.03 2.36 -27.25
C ASN A 674 -9.56 1.11 -26.49
N LYS A 675 -8.88 1.28 -25.34
CA LYS A 675 -8.26 0.21 -24.52
C LYS A 675 -7.20 -0.64 -25.22
N ILE A 676 -6.75 -0.22 -26.40
CA ILE A 676 -5.67 -0.80 -27.19
C ILE A 676 -4.67 0.29 -27.60
N LEU A 677 -3.46 -0.11 -28.00
CA LEU A 677 -2.47 0.77 -28.60
C LEU A 677 -2.87 1.18 -30.04
N PRO A 678 -2.56 2.41 -30.49
CA PRO A 678 -2.73 2.80 -31.89
C PRO A 678 -1.59 2.22 -32.75
N ALA A 679 -1.91 1.65 -33.91
CA ALA A 679 -0.91 1.04 -34.80
C ALA A 679 0.24 1.99 -35.24
N TYR A 680 -0.03 3.31 -35.23
CA TYR A 680 0.98 4.36 -35.40
C TYR A 680 0.54 5.68 -34.75
N ALA A 681 1.49 6.58 -34.55
CA ALA A 681 1.25 7.99 -34.25
C ALA A 681 1.91 8.87 -35.31
N VAL A 682 1.20 9.87 -35.83
CA VAL A 682 1.76 10.82 -36.81
C VAL A 682 2.65 11.83 -36.08
N VAL A 683 3.89 11.98 -36.52
CA VAL A 683 4.79 13.05 -36.07
C VAL A 683 4.23 14.38 -36.60
N THR A 684 3.71 15.21 -35.69
CA THR A 684 3.07 16.49 -36.02
C THR A 684 3.55 17.56 -35.06
N GLN A 685 3.87 18.72 -35.60
CA GLN A 685 4.34 19.88 -34.87
C GLN A 685 3.33 20.34 -33.81
N VAL A 686 3.79 20.53 -32.57
CA VAL A 686 3.19 21.45 -31.61
C VAL A 686 3.44 22.86 -32.16
N SER A 687 2.37 23.55 -32.53
CA SER A 687 2.43 24.81 -33.30
C SER A 687 2.88 26.02 -32.45
N GLN A 688 4.14 26.00 -32.02
CA GLN A 688 4.95 27.21 -31.80
C GLN A 688 4.54 28.25 -32.86
N ASP A 689 4.02 29.41 -32.43
CA ASP A 689 3.16 30.26 -33.28
C ASP A 689 3.89 30.78 -34.53
N THR A 690 3.75 30.01 -35.60
CA THR A 690 4.41 30.20 -36.91
C THR A 690 3.37 30.48 -38.01
N SER A 691 2.09 30.54 -37.65
CA SER A 691 1.02 30.96 -38.56
C SER A 691 1.11 32.48 -38.78
N SER A 692 1.80 32.84 -39.87
CA SER A 692 2.22 34.20 -40.24
C SER A 692 1.12 35.07 -40.85
N TYR A 693 -0.15 34.76 -40.59
CA TYR A 693 -1.27 35.61 -41.03
C TYR A 693 -1.24 36.95 -40.28
N VAL A 694 -0.75 37.97 -40.96
CA VAL A 694 -0.85 39.38 -40.58
C VAL A 694 -1.89 40.02 -41.48
N SER A 695 -2.98 40.52 -40.90
CA SER A 695 -4.02 41.21 -41.67
C SER A 695 -3.53 42.57 -42.18
N GLY A 696 -3.84 42.88 -43.44
CA GLY A 696 -3.67 44.21 -44.03
C GLY A 696 -4.81 45.18 -43.77
N ASN A 697 -5.86 44.79 -43.03
CA ASN A 697 -7.00 45.66 -42.74
C ASN A 697 -6.64 46.72 -41.68
N THR A 698 -7.05 47.97 -41.93
CA THR A 698 -6.87 49.09 -41.00
C THR A 698 -8.03 49.19 -40.00
N VAL A 699 -7.71 49.50 -38.74
CA VAL A 699 -8.69 49.61 -37.66
C VAL A 699 -9.13 51.06 -37.49
N PRO A 700 -10.43 51.39 -37.59
CA PRO A 700 -10.93 52.73 -37.28
C PRO A 700 -10.64 53.13 -35.83
N SER A 701 -10.40 54.42 -35.59
CA SER A 701 -10.16 54.94 -34.24
C SER A 701 -11.39 54.71 -33.34
N GLY A 702 -11.17 54.22 -32.11
CA GLY A 702 -12.22 53.87 -31.14
C GLY A 702 -12.77 52.44 -31.26
N TYR A 703 -12.44 51.71 -32.33
CA TYR A 703 -12.97 50.36 -32.59
C TYR A 703 -12.06 49.22 -32.08
N GLN A 704 -10.90 49.54 -31.50
CA GLN A 704 -9.90 48.58 -30.99
C GLN A 704 -10.49 47.60 -29.96
N GLN A 705 -11.44 48.07 -29.14
CA GLN A 705 -12.19 47.26 -28.17
C GLN A 705 -12.95 46.08 -28.80
N TYR A 706 -13.30 46.15 -30.09
CA TYR A 706 -14.00 45.10 -30.83
C TYR A 706 -13.06 44.10 -31.52
N LEU A 707 -11.77 44.11 -31.19
CA LEU A 707 -10.74 43.18 -31.70
C LEU A 707 -10.18 42.25 -30.63
N VAL A 708 -10.52 42.46 -29.35
CA VAL A 708 -9.94 41.72 -28.23
C VAL A 708 -10.34 40.24 -28.23
N LYS A 709 -9.43 39.39 -27.76
CA LYS A 709 -9.74 38.01 -27.34
C LYS A 709 -10.65 38.04 -26.12
N THR A 710 -11.65 37.17 -26.09
CA THR A 710 -12.56 36.99 -24.94
C THR A 710 -12.70 35.50 -24.61
N LYS A 711 -13.32 35.14 -23.49
CA LYS A 711 -13.31 33.79 -22.88
C LYS A 711 -13.56 32.65 -23.88
N ASN A 712 -14.61 32.78 -24.70
CA ASN A 712 -15.03 31.77 -25.69
C ASN A 712 -14.73 32.22 -27.14
N CYS A 713 -13.91 33.25 -27.33
CA CYS A 713 -13.59 33.88 -28.61
C CYS A 713 -12.07 34.01 -28.74
N GLU A 714 -11.40 32.91 -29.02
CA GLU A 714 -9.94 32.79 -29.00
C GLU A 714 -9.26 33.37 -30.26
N VAL A 715 -9.46 34.68 -30.47
CA VAL A 715 -8.82 35.49 -31.52
C VAL A 715 -7.32 35.15 -31.65
N ASN A 716 -6.85 35.06 -32.90
CA ASN A 716 -5.48 34.70 -33.30
C ASN A 716 -5.01 33.27 -32.98
N ALA A 717 -5.87 32.35 -32.50
CA ALA A 717 -5.53 30.92 -32.48
C ALA A 717 -5.25 30.41 -33.92
N SER A 718 -4.36 29.43 -34.09
CA SER A 718 -3.86 29.05 -35.42
C SER A 718 -4.97 28.53 -36.33
N ILE A 719 -6.00 27.88 -35.78
CA ILE A 719 -7.20 27.49 -36.54
C ILE A 719 -7.89 28.68 -37.22
N PHE A 720 -7.98 29.85 -36.57
CA PHE A 720 -8.57 31.04 -37.18
C PHE A 720 -7.61 31.73 -38.12
N LYS A 721 -6.32 31.82 -37.80
CA LYS A 721 -5.32 32.37 -38.73
C LYS A 721 -5.31 31.58 -40.05
N ASN A 722 -5.35 30.24 -39.98
CA ASN A 722 -5.40 29.36 -41.14
C ASN A 722 -6.75 29.41 -41.88
N ALA A 723 -7.87 29.43 -41.16
CA ALA A 723 -9.20 29.54 -41.76
C ALA A 723 -9.42 30.91 -42.42
N VAL A 724 -8.97 32.00 -41.80
CA VAL A 724 -9.02 33.35 -42.38
C VAL A 724 -8.09 33.43 -43.59
N ALA A 725 -6.84 32.96 -43.51
CA ALA A 725 -5.94 32.92 -44.66
C ALA A 725 -6.55 32.14 -45.84
N SER A 726 -7.21 31.02 -45.57
CA SER A 726 -7.92 30.21 -46.57
C SER A 726 -9.14 30.94 -47.16
N ALA A 727 -9.95 31.58 -46.30
CA ALA A 727 -11.14 32.33 -46.71
C ALA A 727 -10.79 33.59 -47.51
N THR A 728 -9.69 34.27 -47.19
CA THR A 728 -9.27 35.52 -47.82
C THR A 728 -8.21 35.35 -48.92
N ALA A 729 -7.89 34.12 -49.31
CA ALA A 729 -6.90 33.83 -50.34
C ALA A 729 -7.27 34.50 -51.68
N GLY A 730 -6.46 35.46 -52.13
CA GLY A 730 -6.73 36.28 -53.33
C GLY A 730 -7.83 37.33 -53.17
N VAL A 731 -8.44 37.47 -51.99
CA VAL A 731 -9.55 38.40 -51.72
C VAL A 731 -9.01 39.71 -51.16
N THR A 732 -9.22 40.82 -51.87
CA THR A 732 -8.74 42.16 -51.48
C THR A 732 -9.86 43.05 -50.93
N GLY A 733 -9.53 43.86 -49.92
CA GLY A 733 -10.44 44.84 -49.32
C GLY A 733 -11.30 44.27 -48.19
N ALA A 734 -11.39 45.01 -47.07
CA ALA A 734 -12.03 44.62 -45.82
C ALA A 734 -13.46 44.05 -45.99
N TYR A 735 -14.30 44.67 -46.82
CA TYR A 735 -15.67 44.20 -47.08
C TYR A 735 -15.72 42.83 -47.75
N ASN A 736 -14.88 42.60 -48.76
CA ASN A 736 -14.84 41.34 -49.50
C ASN A 736 -14.26 40.23 -48.63
N GLN A 737 -13.25 40.54 -47.82
CA GLN A 737 -12.68 39.61 -46.85
C GLN A 737 -13.69 39.26 -45.75
N ALA A 738 -14.46 40.22 -45.24
CA ALA A 738 -15.56 39.97 -44.31
C ALA A 738 -16.64 39.07 -44.93
N LYS A 739 -17.02 39.30 -46.20
CA LYS A 739 -17.94 38.40 -46.91
C LYS A 739 -17.35 36.98 -47.01
N ALA A 740 -16.11 36.85 -47.47
CA ALA A 740 -15.49 35.54 -47.68
C ALA A 740 -15.29 34.75 -46.37
N ILE A 741 -14.98 35.44 -45.27
CA ILE A 741 -14.97 34.85 -43.92
C ILE A 741 -16.37 34.38 -43.51
N PHE A 742 -17.42 35.16 -43.75
CA PHE A 742 -18.79 34.74 -43.47
C PHE A 742 -19.19 33.51 -44.31
N ASP A 743 -18.96 33.56 -45.62
CA ASP A 743 -19.23 32.45 -46.54
C ASP A 743 -18.46 31.18 -46.12
N TYR A 744 -17.21 31.34 -45.63
CA TYR A 744 -16.41 30.24 -45.09
C TYR A 744 -17.04 29.63 -43.82
N VAL A 745 -17.48 30.44 -42.84
CA VAL A 745 -18.12 29.90 -41.63
C VAL A 745 -19.43 29.18 -41.98
N ASN A 746 -20.27 29.77 -42.84
CA ASN A 746 -21.53 29.16 -43.29
C ASN A 746 -21.29 27.82 -44.02
N LYS A 747 -20.19 27.70 -44.78
CA LYS A 747 -19.80 26.46 -45.47
C LYS A 747 -19.20 25.38 -44.56
N HIS A 748 -18.55 25.76 -43.46
CA HIS A 748 -17.81 24.82 -42.60
C HIS A 748 -18.44 24.59 -41.21
N THR A 749 -19.61 25.17 -40.92
CA THR A 749 -20.34 24.93 -39.67
C THR A 749 -21.83 24.75 -39.89
N THR A 750 -22.42 23.73 -39.27
CA THR A 750 -23.87 23.42 -39.35
C THR A 750 -24.57 23.72 -38.01
N TYR A 751 -25.83 24.15 -38.04
CA TYR A 751 -26.59 24.40 -36.82
C TYR A 751 -26.92 23.12 -36.03
N SER A 752 -26.81 23.19 -34.71
CA SER A 752 -27.20 22.14 -33.76
C SER A 752 -27.78 22.78 -32.50
N TYR A 753 -28.89 22.24 -31.98
CA TYR A 753 -29.66 22.86 -30.91
C TYR A 753 -29.20 22.42 -29.50
N TYR A 754 -28.80 23.39 -28.68
CA TYR A 754 -28.57 23.27 -27.24
C TYR A 754 -28.56 24.68 -26.61
N ALA A 755 -28.68 24.75 -25.28
CA ALA A 755 -28.61 26.00 -24.53
C ALA A 755 -27.15 26.50 -24.36
N ASP A 756 -26.99 27.82 -24.35
CA ASP A 756 -25.76 28.56 -24.06
C ASP A 756 -24.52 28.16 -24.90
N THR A 757 -23.34 28.69 -24.56
CA THR A 757 -22.07 28.23 -25.15
C THR A 757 -21.69 26.85 -24.59
N ARG A 758 -21.38 25.90 -25.47
CA ARG A 758 -20.91 24.56 -25.07
C ARG A 758 -19.51 24.24 -25.58
N TYR A 759 -19.10 24.88 -26.67
CA TYR A 759 -17.87 24.54 -27.39
C TYR A 759 -16.92 25.75 -27.50
N GLY A 760 -17.44 26.98 -27.53
CA GLY A 760 -16.67 28.19 -27.82
C GLY A 760 -16.16 28.21 -29.27
N SER A 761 -15.45 29.27 -29.64
CA SER A 761 -15.07 29.50 -31.03
C SER A 761 -14.21 28.36 -31.61
N VAL A 762 -13.16 27.91 -30.89
CA VAL A 762 -12.17 26.96 -31.44
C VAL A 762 -12.79 25.59 -31.71
N ARG A 763 -13.50 25.02 -30.73
CA ARG A 763 -14.08 23.68 -30.89
C ARG A 763 -15.22 23.67 -31.90
N THR A 764 -16.04 24.73 -31.95
CA THR A 764 -17.13 24.86 -32.93
C THR A 764 -16.62 24.81 -34.36
N LEU A 765 -15.56 25.57 -34.67
CA LEU A 765 -14.93 25.53 -35.99
C LEU A 765 -14.22 24.18 -36.25
N SER A 766 -13.57 23.60 -35.23
CA SER A 766 -12.88 22.31 -35.36
C SER A 766 -13.82 21.10 -35.54
N GLN A 767 -15.05 21.17 -35.06
CA GLN A 767 -16.02 20.07 -35.12
C GLN A 767 -17.09 20.25 -36.22
N GLY A 768 -17.16 21.44 -36.82
CA GLY A 768 -18.09 21.75 -37.91
C GLY A 768 -19.57 21.89 -37.52
N TYR A 769 -19.90 22.10 -36.25
CA TYR A 769 -21.28 22.39 -35.84
C TYR A 769 -21.37 23.22 -34.55
N GLY A 770 -22.42 24.04 -34.43
CA GLY A 770 -22.67 24.91 -33.28
C GLY A 770 -24.13 25.35 -33.13
N ASN A 771 -24.50 25.95 -32.00
CA ASN A 771 -25.75 26.70 -31.86
C ASN A 771 -25.52 28.18 -32.24
N CYS A 772 -26.50 29.05 -32.02
CA CYS A 772 -26.37 30.47 -32.35
C CYS A 772 -25.24 31.21 -31.60
N VAL A 773 -25.01 30.87 -30.33
CA VAL A 773 -23.94 31.45 -29.50
C VAL A 773 -22.57 30.99 -30.03
N ASP A 774 -22.40 29.69 -30.21
CA ASP A 774 -21.14 29.08 -30.61
C ASP A 774 -20.77 29.39 -32.08
N MET A 775 -21.73 29.45 -33.00
CA MET A 775 -21.48 29.90 -34.38
C MET A 775 -21.16 31.40 -34.45
N ALA A 776 -21.82 32.24 -33.64
CA ALA A 776 -21.45 33.65 -33.53
C ALA A 776 -20.04 33.83 -32.94
N HIS A 777 -19.63 32.99 -31.99
CA HIS A 777 -18.25 32.95 -31.48
C HIS A 777 -17.24 32.67 -32.60
N VAL A 778 -17.50 31.73 -33.51
CA VAL A 778 -16.64 31.48 -34.70
C VAL A 778 -16.56 32.72 -35.60
N CYS A 779 -17.70 33.31 -35.99
CA CYS A 779 -17.71 34.50 -36.86
C CYS A 779 -16.89 35.65 -36.26
N VAL A 780 -17.13 35.99 -34.98
CA VAL A 780 -16.40 37.07 -34.31
C VAL A 780 -14.92 36.75 -34.16
N ALA A 781 -14.54 35.51 -33.81
CA ALA A 781 -13.13 35.12 -33.70
C ALA A 781 -12.38 35.26 -35.05
N MET A 782 -12.98 34.84 -36.15
CA MET A 782 -12.39 34.99 -37.49
C MET A 782 -12.32 36.46 -37.94
N PHE A 783 -13.37 37.26 -37.75
CA PHE A 783 -13.33 38.69 -38.08
C PHE A 783 -12.25 39.43 -37.28
N ARG A 784 -12.17 39.21 -35.97
CA ARG A 784 -11.15 39.85 -35.13
C ARG A 784 -9.73 39.41 -35.51
N THR A 785 -9.54 38.13 -35.88
CA THR A 785 -8.26 37.62 -36.41
C THR A 785 -7.91 38.28 -37.75
N ALA A 786 -8.89 38.57 -38.60
CA ALA A 786 -8.75 39.38 -39.81
C ALA A 786 -8.58 40.89 -39.56
N ASN A 787 -8.40 41.34 -38.31
CA ASN A 787 -8.31 42.74 -37.87
C ASN A 787 -9.57 43.57 -38.23
N LEU A 788 -10.72 42.91 -38.38
CA LEU A 788 -12.03 43.51 -38.65
C LEU A 788 -12.81 43.65 -37.33
N PRO A 789 -13.21 44.87 -36.91
CA PRO A 789 -13.93 45.07 -35.66
C PRO A 789 -15.25 44.30 -35.65
N ALA A 790 -15.44 43.39 -34.69
CA ALA A 790 -16.61 42.53 -34.61
C ALA A 790 -17.20 42.41 -33.19
N ARG A 791 -18.52 42.27 -33.12
CA ARG A 791 -19.31 42.22 -31.88
C ARG A 791 -20.46 41.23 -31.98
N TYR A 792 -21.03 40.87 -30.84
CA TYR A 792 -22.25 40.07 -30.76
C TYR A 792 -23.49 40.96 -30.68
N VAL A 793 -24.61 40.45 -31.18
CA VAL A 793 -25.96 40.96 -30.91
C VAL A 793 -26.80 39.80 -30.37
N HIS A 794 -27.58 40.08 -29.33
CA HIS A 794 -28.58 39.16 -28.78
C HIS A 794 -29.95 39.84 -28.90
N GLY A 795 -30.88 39.22 -29.63
CA GLY A 795 -32.29 39.60 -29.65
C GLY A 795 -33.10 38.69 -28.75
N LYS A 796 -33.91 39.23 -27.83
CA LYS A 796 -34.68 38.44 -26.85
C LYS A 796 -35.86 37.67 -27.44
N SER A 797 -36.35 38.10 -28.60
CA SER A 797 -37.50 37.50 -29.28
C SER A 797 -37.37 37.71 -30.78
N CYS A 798 -36.62 36.83 -31.43
CA CYS A 798 -36.58 36.72 -32.89
C CYS A 798 -37.61 35.69 -33.35
N VAL A 799 -38.34 35.99 -34.42
CA VAL A 799 -39.39 35.14 -35.01
C VAL A 799 -38.81 34.46 -36.24
N PHE A 800 -38.60 33.14 -36.17
CA PHE A 800 -38.06 32.34 -37.26
C PHE A 800 -39.13 31.99 -38.28
N ARG A 801 -38.72 31.64 -39.52
CA ARG A 801 -39.62 31.16 -40.59
C ARG A 801 -40.48 29.94 -40.19
N SER A 802 -40.04 29.18 -39.19
CA SER A 802 -40.78 28.05 -38.60
C SER A 802 -41.93 28.47 -37.66
N GLY A 803 -42.10 29.77 -37.40
CA GLY A 803 -43.00 30.29 -36.36
C GLY A 803 -42.41 30.26 -34.94
N LEU A 804 -41.21 29.68 -34.76
CA LEU A 804 -40.52 29.69 -33.46
C LEU A 804 -40.16 31.12 -33.04
N VAL A 805 -40.56 31.51 -31.82
CA VAL A 805 -40.15 32.77 -31.18
C VAL A 805 -39.20 32.43 -30.04
N THR A 806 -37.94 32.88 -30.13
CA THR A 806 -36.90 32.57 -29.15
C THR A 806 -35.86 33.69 -29.05
N GLY A 807 -35.04 33.64 -27.99
CA GLY A 807 -33.79 34.40 -27.95
C GLY A 807 -32.82 33.86 -29.03
N HIS A 808 -32.09 34.77 -29.69
CA HIS A 808 -31.13 34.43 -30.74
C HIS A 808 -29.90 35.34 -30.72
N VAL A 809 -28.75 34.79 -31.07
CA VAL A 809 -27.45 35.46 -31.05
C VAL A 809 -26.79 35.39 -32.43
N TRP A 810 -26.24 36.52 -32.89
CA TRP A 810 -25.51 36.62 -34.16
C TRP A 810 -24.35 37.63 -34.06
N ALA A 811 -23.53 37.71 -35.11
CA ALA A 811 -22.40 38.63 -35.19
C ALA A 811 -22.73 39.90 -35.99
N GLU A 812 -22.09 41.00 -35.63
CA GLU A 812 -21.98 42.22 -36.44
C GLU A 812 -20.51 42.54 -36.68
N VAL A 813 -20.12 42.86 -37.91
CA VAL A 813 -18.75 43.27 -38.30
C VAL A 813 -18.76 44.66 -38.93
N TYR A 814 -17.77 45.49 -38.60
CA TYR A 814 -17.69 46.88 -39.09
C TYR A 814 -16.84 46.96 -40.37
N VAL A 815 -17.49 47.22 -41.50
CA VAL A 815 -16.85 47.38 -42.83
C VAL A 815 -17.55 48.48 -43.63
N ASN A 816 -16.78 49.18 -44.47
CA ASN A 816 -17.26 50.30 -45.31
C ASN A 816 -18.12 51.33 -44.53
N GLY A 817 -17.67 51.70 -43.31
CA GLY A 817 -18.31 52.72 -42.48
C GLY A 817 -19.60 52.29 -41.76
N LYS A 818 -19.98 51.01 -41.80
CA LYS A 818 -21.21 50.51 -41.15
C LYS A 818 -21.01 49.13 -40.50
N TRP A 819 -21.86 48.83 -39.53
CA TRP A 819 -22.02 47.48 -39.00
C TRP A 819 -22.87 46.64 -39.98
N VAL A 820 -22.31 45.52 -40.43
CA VAL A 820 -22.96 44.54 -41.31
C VAL A 820 -23.28 43.30 -40.49
N GLN A 821 -24.48 42.73 -40.68
CA GLN A 821 -24.95 41.60 -39.90
C GLN A 821 -24.50 40.26 -40.50
N CYS A 822 -24.13 39.33 -39.62
CA CYS A 822 -23.55 38.04 -39.95
C CYS A 822 -24.17 36.96 -39.07
N ASP A 823 -25.12 36.21 -39.62
CA ASP A 823 -25.72 35.04 -38.97
C ASP A 823 -25.53 33.80 -39.84
N ALA A 824 -24.57 32.96 -39.46
CA ALA A 824 -24.21 31.72 -40.14
C ALA A 824 -25.05 30.52 -39.66
N THR A 825 -26.11 30.70 -38.87
CA THR A 825 -26.98 29.60 -38.43
C THR A 825 -27.90 29.03 -39.51
N SER A 826 -27.81 29.51 -40.75
CA SER A 826 -28.60 29.00 -41.87
C SER A 826 -28.05 29.40 -43.24
N ASP A 827 -27.95 28.43 -44.14
CA ASP A 827 -27.63 28.54 -45.56
C ASP A 827 -28.53 29.54 -46.33
N TYR A 828 -29.73 29.84 -45.81
CA TYR A 828 -30.61 30.86 -46.38
C TYR A 828 -30.11 32.29 -46.17
N ASN A 829 -29.26 32.53 -45.17
CA ASN A 829 -28.69 33.84 -44.89
C ASN A 829 -27.46 34.10 -45.77
N SER A 830 -27.24 35.37 -46.07
CA SER A 830 -26.02 35.83 -46.77
C SER A 830 -25.41 37.03 -46.03
N PHE A 831 -24.16 37.35 -46.34
CA PHE A 831 -23.45 38.45 -45.69
C PHE A 831 -24.23 39.77 -45.76
N GLY A 832 -24.62 40.31 -44.61
CA GLY A 832 -25.43 41.52 -44.50
C GLY A 832 -26.95 41.36 -44.71
N THR A 833 -27.42 40.17 -45.11
CA THR A 833 -28.84 39.90 -45.43
C THR A 833 -29.32 38.64 -44.71
N ILE A 834 -29.99 38.86 -43.57
CA ILE A 834 -30.62 37.82 -42.77
C ILE A 834 -32.07 37.66 -43.22
N VAL A 835 -32.51 36.41 -43.45
CA VAL A 835 -33.85 36.11 -43.97
C VAL A 835 -34.54 34.94 -43.26
N ASN A 836 -33.82 34.14 -42.46
CA ASN A 836 -34.37 32.99 -41.74
C ASN A 836 -35.20 33.37 -40.49
N TRP A 837 -35.05 34.59 -39.97
CA TRP A 837 -35.86 35.18 -38.90
C TRP A 837 -36.06 36.69 -39.05
N SER A 838 -36.99 37.24 -38.27
CA SER A 838 -37.28 38.67 -38.13
C SER A 838 -37.21 39.11 -36.65
N ARG A 839 -37.01 40.42 -36.42
CA ARG A 839 -36.85 41.02 -35.09
C ARG A 839 -38.21 41.37 -34.50
N ASN A 840 -38.45 41.07 -33.22
CA ASN A 840 -39.70 41.47 -32.55
C ASN A 840 -39.47 42.43 -31.36
N SER A 841 -38.40 42.27 -30.57
CA SER A 841 -37.98 43.30 -29.58
C SER A 841 -36.55 43.12 -29.04
N GLY A 842 -36.00 44.19 -28.47
CA GLY A 842 -34.98 44.14 -27.41
C GLY A 842 -33.61 43.58 -27.78
N GLU A 843 -32.92 44.20 -28.74
CA GLU A 843 -31.50 43.89 -29.04
C GLU A 843 -30.55 44.44 -27.96
N VAL A 844 -29.58 43.63 -27.53
CA VAL A 844 -28.41 44.06 -26.75
C VAL A 844 -27.13 43.67 -27.48
N ARG A 845 -26.10 44.53 -27.41
CA ARG A 845 -24.82 44.37 -28.12
C ARG A 845 -23.67 44.18 -27.15
N TYR A 846 -22.76 43.26 -27.47
CA TYR A 846 -21.71 42.81 -26.57
C TYR A 846 -20.34 42.70 -27.25
N ILE A 847 -19.28 43.04 -26.52
CA ILE A 847 -17.89 42.70 -26.89
C ILE A 847 -17.57 41.24 -26.50
N GLU A 848 -18.10 40.81 -25.35
CA GLU A 848 -18.05 39.46 -24.79
C GLU A 848 -19.45 39.07 -24.30
N LEU A 849 -19.90 37.84 -24.61
CA LEU A 849 -21.19 37.34 -24.12
C LEU A 849 -21.08 36.93 -22.64
N PRO A 850 -22.10 37.22 -21.81
CA PRO A 850 -22.07 36.91 -20.37
C PRO A 850 -22.53 35.49 -20.01
N PHE A 851 -22.84 34.66 -21.02
CA PHE A 851 -23.28 33.27 -20.92
C PHE A 851 -22.39 32.39 -21.81
#